data_AF-A0A316V5Y5-F1
#
_entry.id   AF-A0A316V5Y5-F1
#
_cell.length_a   1.000
_cell.length_b   1.000
_cell.length_c   1.000
_cell.angle_alpha   90.00
_cell.angle_beta   90.00
_cell.angle_gamma   90.00
#
_symmetry.space_group_name_H-M   'P 1'
#
loop_
_entity.id
_entity.type
_entity.pdbx_description
1 polymer ?
#
loop_
_entity_poly.entity_id
_entity_poly.type
_entity_poly.pdbx_seq_one_letter_code
_entity_poly.pdbx_strand_id
1 'polypeptide(L)'
;MAAPLYTTESGQLFHAGKILIATVGLPARGKTHMSHALERYLRWLGVKCGVYSLGDYRRKILGGADKVPPDYFKPGPKSPETEALRKHVLDEFDKQVVDYFTVQGGQVVIYDANNGLLARRAAIREKYGGMGIHVMFIESICTDENIVNENIRRVKISSPDYRSWNSEKAIADFKQRIKNHEAHYEPIEQPSFPYIKVVNVGQKIHVNNIQGYLQSRVVFFLMNIHNRQRTIYLARAGEALIEHLYKADADLSSLGWEYAEELVNCVDKVRSERADESIERAKAGIPTTDQSEPGQGPGEEGRPLDVWVSARRRSSHTALPFADRGYRVIERSQLSELNPGVIDGLSEDEIKVRFPDEWDKKRREPYSHRFPRAESYHDLSVRLEPIIFELERATDDVLIIGQSSVLRCLIAYLQGRKPNEIPNIQVHEGELIEISPQAYGVKTDIHKFWDPEQKRKSRDEAYFRGRMVATAHSDAVDENGHADETLPDLHKLPLHALEGQSNFPPKGITTQQFTDLGRRDSHASASSSSSTEGGDQYVTKQNPGEDATTKMTDATEITPSASSIKRFHEISLEQYDKLSKPEQEAYDQGKAIFEREEQDSLPYRWAQTLESVTLTMPLPDKIRARDLDVVLKRSTFKVAIKKGAILLDDELFNLIKEDDSTWSVSDGILDVHLEKAQKDQWWPHVLKGAPKIDTTKIVPENSKLSDLDAETRAMVEKMMFDNRQKQMGLPTSDQQKQQEVLEKFKSAHPEMDFSNVKTTF
;
A
#
# COMPACT_ATOMS: atom_id res chain seq x y z
N MET A 1 17.46 10.42 -1.68
CA MET A 1 16.80 9.36 -0.91
C MET A 1 15.48 9.96 -0.53
N ALA A 2 14.37 9.55 -1.13
CA ALA A 2 13.10 10.06 -0.63
C ALA A 2 12.83 9.44 0.76
N ALA A 3 11.69 9.79 1.37
CA ALA A 3 11.40 9.56 2.77
C ALA A 3 11.65 8.11 3.27
N PRO A 4 12.80 7.78 3.92
CA PRO A 4 13.14 6.40 4.26
C PRO A 4 12.08 5.76 5.14
N LEU A 5 11.48 4.66 4.67
CA LEU A 5 10.56 3.81 5.42
C LEU A 5 11.25 3.07 6.58
N TYR A 6 12.58 2.92 6.53
CA TYR A 6 13.38 2.35 7.62
C TYR A 6 14.65 3.19 7.81
N THR A 7 14.86 3.70 9.02
CA THR A 7 16.10 4.37 9.42
C THR A 7 17.01 3.40 10.16
N THR A 8 18.25 3.26 9.68
CA THR A 8 19.34 2.56 10.36
C THR A 8 20.56 3.46 10.35
N GLU A 9 21.47 3.31 11.32
CA GLU A 9 22.69 4.14 11.41
C GLU A 9 23.57 4.04 10.16
N SER A 10 23.57 2.88 9.49
CA SER A 10 24.27 2.65 8.22
C SER A 10 23.53 3.19 6.99
N GLY A 11 22.25 3.56 7.11
CA GLY A 11 21.37 3.88 5.99
C GLY A 11 21.21 2.70 5.02
N GLN A 12 21.16 1.48 5.56
CA GLN A 12 20.96 0.23 4.83
C GLN A 12 19.90 -0.63 5.53
N LEU A 13 19.03 -1.29 4.79
CA LEU A 13 18.18 -2.36 5.30
C LEU A 13 19.06 -3.55 5.69
N PHE A 14 19.39 -3.67 6.97
CA PHE A 14 20.35 -4.65 7.51
C PHE A 14 20.06 -6.09 7.03
N HIS A 15 18.78 -6.46 6.99
CA HIS A 15 18.26 -7.77 6.59
C HIS A 15 18.36 -8.08 5.08
N ALA A 16 18.73 -7.12 4.23
CA ALA A 16 18.66 -7.26 2.76
C ALA A 16 20.02 -7.42 2.06
N GLY A 17 21.14 -7.25 2.77
CA GLY A 17 22.49 -7.36 2.19
C GLY A 17 22.75 -6.33 1.08
N LYS A 18 23.67 -6.65 0.14
CA LYS A 18 23.92 -5.86 -1.08
C LYS A 18 23.29 -6.58 -2.27
N ILE A 19 22.54 -5.87 -3.12
CA ILE A 19 21.81 -6.46 -4.26
C ILE A 19 22.19 -5.78 -5.57
N LEU A 20 22.46 -6.56 -6.60
CA LEU A 20 22.60 -6.08 -7.98
C LEU A 20 21.44 -6.60 -8.82
N ILE A 21 20.68 -5.67 -9.39
CA ILE A 21 19.48 -5.89 -10.19
C ILE A 21 19.84 -5.62 -11.64
N ALA A 22 20.11 -6.67 -12.42
CA ALA A 22 20.50 -6.54 -13.82
C ALA A 22 19.29 -6.59 -14.75
N THR A 23 19.06 -5.52 -15.53
CA THR A 23 18.02 -5.54 -16.55
C THR A 23 18.44 -6.46 -17.71
N VAL A 24 17.47 -7.14 -18.32
CA VAL A 24 17.64 -8.07 -19.44
C VAL A 24 16.55 -7.78 -20.48
N GLY A 25 16.89 -7.94 -21.76
CA GLY A 25 15.92 -7.87 -22.86
C GLY A 25 16.34 -6.92 -23.99
N LEU A 26 15.54 -6.90 -25.05
CA LEU A 26 15.82 -6.18 -26.29
C LEU A 26 15.78 -4.64 -26.11
N PRO A 27 16.30 -3.85 -27.08
CA PRO A 27 16.09 -2.40 -27.11
C PRO A 27 14.59 -2.03 -27.16
N ALA A 28 14.24 -0.87 -26.61
CA ALA A 28 12.87 -0.33 -26.54
C ALA A 28 11.79 -1.21 -25.88
N ARG A 29 12.16 -2.28 -25.15
CA ARG A 29 11.25 -3.02 -24.26
C ARG A 29 11.25 -2.42 -22.84
N GLY A 30 10.98 -1.11 -22.69
CA GLY A 30 10.75 -0.43 -21.40
C GLY A 30 11.87 -0.35 -20.33
N LYS A 31 12.99 -1.08 -20.46
CA LYS A 31 13.99 -1.30 -19.39
C LYS A 31 14.39 -0.06 -18.58
N THR A 32 14.81 1.02 -19.24
CA THR A 32 15.30 2.25 -18.56
C THR A 32 14.21 2.98 -17.78
N HIS A 33 12.95 2.95 -18.25
CA HIS A 33 11.81 3.49 -17.50
C HIS A 33 11.56 2.67 -16.23
N MET A 34 11.55 1.35 -16.35
CA MET A 34 11.44 0.42 -15.23
C MET A 34 12.60 0.60 -14.22
N SER A 35 13.83 0.83 -14.71
CA SER A 35 15.00 1.12 -13.87
C SER A 35 14.82 2.37 -13.02
N HIS A 36 14.44 3.50 -13.60
CA HIS A 36 14.28 4.75 -12.83
C HIS A 36 13.00 4.79 -11.98
N ALA A 37 11.91 4.13 -12.40
CA ALA A 37 10.73 3.94 -11.55
C ALA A 37 11.08 3.10 -10.31
N LEU A 38 11.82 2.01 -10.49
CA LEU A 38 12.30 1.19 -9.38
C LEU A 38 13.34 1.92 -8.52
N GLU A 39 14.21 2.74 -9.12
CA GLU A 39 15.14 3.59 -8.38
C GLU A 39 14.40 4.59 -7.48
N ARG A 40 13.36 5.25 -8.01
CA ARG A 40 12.49 6.17 -7.26
C ARG A 40 11.84 5.46 -6.08
N TYR A 41 11.26 4.27 -6.28
CA TYR A 41 10.63 3.49 -5.23
C TYR A 41 11.64 2.95 -4.18
N LEU A 42 12.77 2.37 -4.60
CA LEU A 42 13.80 1.92 -3.66
C LEU A 42 14.40 3.08 -2.86
N ARG A 43 14.57 4.26 -3.49
CA ARG A 43 14.98 5.49 -2.79
C ARG A 43 13.89 6.02 -1.87
N TRP A 44 12.61 5.70 -2.06
CA TRP A 44 11.52 5.95 -1.12
C TRP A 44 11.53 4.96 0.04
N LEU A 45 11.85 3.68 -0.19
CA LEU A 45 12.10 2.72 0.90
C LEU A 45 13.26 3.11 1.83
N GLY A 46 14.04 4.14 1.48
CA GLY A 46 15.24 4.57 2.21
C GLY A 46 16.52 3.87 1.76
N VAL A 47 16.41 2.97 0.79
CA VAL A 47 17.53 2.17 0.30
C VAL A 47 18.47 3.06 -0.50
N LYS A 48 19.78 2.94 -0.21
CA LYS A 48 20.86 3.51 -1.03
C LYS A 48 20.91 2.77 -2.38
N CYS A 49 20.10 3.24 -3.32
CA CYS A 49 19.94 2.71 -4.67
C CYS A 49 20.41 3.72 -5.73
N GLY A 50 20.96 3.22 -6.84
CA GLY A 50 21.27 4.02 -8.04
C GLY A 50 21.18 3.20 -9.34
N VAL A 51 20.83 3.85 -10.45
CA VAL A 51 20.82 3.27 -11.80
C VAL A 51 22.14 3.54 -12.51
N TYR A 52 22.74 2.47 -13.04
CA TYR A 52 24.00 2.49 -13.77
C TYR A 52 23.74 1.98 -15.18
N SER A 53 23.72 2.89 -16.16
CA SER A 53 23.44 2.59 -17.57
C SER A 53 24.74 2.41 -18.37
N LEU A 54 24.97 1.22 -18.93
CA LEU A 54 26.12 0.95 -19.78
C LEU A 54 26.08 1.79 -21.09
N GLY A 55 24.88 2.20 -21.50
CA GLY A 55 24.67 3.12 -22.61
C GLY A 55 25.24 4.52 -22.34
N ASP A 56 25.10 5.02 -21.12
CA ASP A 56 25.58 6.34 -20.71
C ASP A 56 27.08 6.35 -20.42
N TYR A 57 27.65 5.24 -19.93
CA TYR A 57 29.10 5.09 -19.84
C TYR A 57 29.78 5.08 -21.20
N ARG A 58 29.19 4.38 -22.19
CA ARG A 58 29.62 4.49 -23.59
C ARG A 58 29.58 5.95 -24.08
N ARG A 59 28.46 6.66 -23.87
CA ARG A 59 28.31 8.08 -24.27
C ARG A 59 29.34 8.98 -23.60
N LYS A 60 29.59 8.82 -22.31
CA LYS A 60 30.54 9.62 -21.51
C LYS A 60 31.99 9.44 -21.97
N ILE A 61 32.40 8.20 -22.28
CA ILE A 61 33.77 7.89 -22.71
C ILE A 61 34.02 8.32 -24.16
N LEU A 62 33.04 8.12 -25.06
CA LEU A 62 33.19 8.47 -26.48
C LEU A 62 32.84 9.93 -26.80
N GLY A 63 32.07 10.61 -25.97
CA GLY A 63 31.77 12.04 -26.10
C GLY A 63 30.85 12.41 -27.27
N GLY A 64 30.07 11.47 -27.81
CA GLY A 64 29.13 11.70 -28.90
C GLY A 64 28.67 10.43 -29.61
N ALA A 65 27.69 10.55 -30.51
CA ALA A 65 27.26 9.47 -31.38
C ALA A 65 28.26 9.25 -32.54
N ASP A 66 28.79 10.34 -33.10
CA ASP A 66 29.61 10.39 -34.31
C ASP A 66 31.00 9.75 -34.16
N LYS A 67 31.39 9.42 -32.92
CA LYS A 67 32.64 8.74 -32.56
C LYS A 67 32.48 7.24 -32.31
N VAL A 68 31.26 6.70 -32.38
CA VAL A 68 31.03 5.26 -32.19
C VAL A 68 31.47 4.49 -33.44
N PRO A 69 32.33 3.45 -33.32
CA PRO A 69 32.80 2.69 -34.48
C PRO A 69 31.67 2.07 -35.33
N PRO A 70 31.77 2.06 -36.68
CA PRO A 70 30.71 1.55 -37.56
C PRO A 70 30.36 0.06 -37.40
N ASP A 71 31.20 -0.73 -36.73
CA ASP A 71 30.97 -2.13 -36.40
C ASP A 71 30.40 -2.33 -34.99
N TYR A 72 30.47 -1.34 -34.09
CA TYR A 72 30.21 -1.46 -32.65
C TYR A 72 28.89 -2.19 -32.32
N PHE A 73 27.79 -1.82 -33.00
CA PHE A 73 26.46 -2.43 -32.83
C PHE A 73 26.08 -3.52 -33.86
N LYS A 74 26.91 -3.81 -34.86
CA LYS A 74 26.62 -4.85 -35.87
C LYS A 74 26.77 -6.27 -35.29
N PRO A 75 26.09 -7.29 -35.83
CA PRO A 75 26.39 -8.69 -35.48
C PRO A 75 27.74 -9.12 -36.07
N GLY A 76 28.31 -10.22 -35.56
CA GLY A 76 29.60 -10.76 -36.02
C GLY A 76 30.83 -10.27 -35.24
N PRO A 77 32.04 -10.72 -35.65
CA PRO A 77 33.30 -10.31 -35.04
C PRO A 77 33.55 -8.81 -35.23
N LYS A 78 34.41 -8.25 -34.38
CA LYS A 78 34.69 -6.81 -34.29
C LYS A 78 36.10 -6.50 -34.72
N SER A 79 36.39 -5.22 -34.98
CA SER A 79 37.77 -4.78 -35.08
C SER A 79 38.45 -4.86 -33.69
N PRO A 80 39.77 -5.14 -33.59
CA PRO A 80 40.48 -5.19 -32.31
C PRO A 80 40.35 -3.89 -31.49
N GLU A 81 40.26 -2.75 -32.18
CA GLU A 81 40.05 -1.43 -31.57
C GLU A 81 38.64 -1.34 -30.97
N THR A 82 37.62 -1.84 -31.65
CA THR A 82 36.25 -1.91 -31.13
C THR A 82 36.13 -2.89 -29.96
N GLU A 83 36.88 -4.00 -29.93
CA GLU A 83 36.91 -4.90 -28.77
C GLU A 83 37.62 -4.26 -27.57
N ALA A 84 38.79 -3.66 -27.78
CA ALA A 84 39.52 -2.92 -26.75
C ALA A 84 38.68 -1.78 -26.15
N LEU A 85 37.99 -1.01 -27.00
CA LEU A 85 37.05 0.05 -26.60
C LEU A 85 35.87 -0.52 -25.80
N ARG A 86 35.23 -1.60 -26.26
CA ARG A 86 34.10 -2.23 -25.56
C ARG A 86 34.53 -2.81 -24.20
N LYS A 87 35.75 -3.34 -24.12
CA LYS A 87 36.35 -3.80 -22.86
C LYS A 87 36.63 -2.62 -21.93
N HIS A 88 37.28 -1.55 -22.39
CA HIS A 88 37.57 -0.38 -21.55
C HIS A 88 36.30 0.29 -21.00
N VAL A 89 35.26 0.44 -21.84
CA VAL A 89 33.94 0.96 -21.41
C VAL A 89 33.29 0.06 -20.36
N LEU A 90 33.45 -1.26 -20.47
CA LEU A 90 32.97 -2.22 -19.47
C LEU A 90 33.78 -2.18 -18.17
N ASP A 91 35.11 -2.11 -18.25
CA ASP A 91 35.99 -2.16 -17.09
C ASP A 91 35.81 -0.91 -16.20
N GLU A 92 35.71 0.29 -16.79
CA GLU A 92 35.38 1.52 -16.04
C GLU A 92 33.93 1.54 -15.53
N PHE A 93 32.97 0.96 -16.26
CA PHE A 93 31.60 0.82 -15.79
C PHE A 93 31.51 -0.10 -14.56
N ASP A 94 32.06 -1.31 -14.66
CA ASP A 94 31.97 -2.31 -13.60
C ASP A 94 32.77 -1.87 -12.36
N LYS A 95 33.88 -1.15 -12.54
CA LYS A 95 34.64 -0.48 -11.48
C LYS A 95 33.76 0.52 -10.72
N GLN A 96 33.00 1.38 -11.41
CA GLN A 96 32.12 2.33 -10.72
C GLN A 96 30.99 1.63 -9.95
N VAL A 97 30.47 0.52 -10.47
CA VAL A 97 29.50 -0.33 -9.75
C VAL A 97 30.12 -0.90 -8.47
N VAL A 98 31.36 -1.37 -8.51
CA VAL A 98 32.10 -1.79 -7.31
C VAL A 98 32.30 -0.62 -6.34
N ASP A 99 32.81 0.53 -6.81
CA ASP A 99 33.06 1.72 -5.98
C ASP A 99 31.79 2.22 -5.26
N TYR A 100 30.61 2.05 -5.86
CA TYR A 100 29.34 2.35 -5.20
C TYR A 100 29.08 1.43 -4.00
N PHE A 101 29.29 0.13 -4.17
CA PHE A 101 29.11 -0.87 -3.10
C PHE A 101 30.21 -0.84 -2.03
N THR A 102 31.44 -0.40 -2.35
CA THR A 102 32.59 -0.45 -1.45
C THR A 102 32.93 0.90 -0.81
N VAL A 103 32.98 1.98 -1.60
CA VAL A 103 33.40 3.32 -1.15
C VAL A 103 32.20 4.17 -0.74
N GLN A 104 31.10 4.13 -1.50
CA GLN A 104 29.94 5.00 -1.25
C GLN A 104 28.91 4.38 -0.27
N GLY A 105 29.15 3.14 0.20
CA GLY A 105 28.25 2.43 1.11
C GLY A 105 26.86 2.13 0.51
N GLY A 106 26.77 2.06 -0.82
CA GLY A 106 25.55 1.74 -1.56
C GLY A 106 25.03 0.33 -1.28
N GLN A 107 23.71 0.16 -1.37
CA GLN A 107 23.03 -1.10 -1.06
C GLN A 107 22.45 -1.80 -2.30
N VAL A 108 21.93 -1.03 -3.27
CA VAL A 108 21.35 -1.59 -4.51
C VAL A 108 21.90 -0.90 -5.75
N VAL A 109 22.34 -1.68 -6.73
CA VAL A 109 22.66 -1.19 -8.08
C VAL A 109 21.66 -1.76 -9.06
N ILE A 110 21.01 -0.89 -9.83
CA ILE A 110 20.25 -1.28 -11.01
C ILE A 110 21.18 -1.17 -12.23
N TYR A 111 21.61 -2.30 -12.74
CA TYR A 111 22.54 -2.43 -13.87
C TYR A 111 21.71 -2.41 -15.16
N ASP A 112 21.54 -1.24 -15.79
CA ASP A 112 20.75 -1.11 -17.02
C ASP A 112 21.59 -1.37 -18.28
N ALA A 113 21.36 -2.53 -18.90
CA ALA A 113 21.97 -2.96 -20.15
C ALA A 113 21.10 -4.02 -20.84
N ASN A 114 21.40 -4.40 -22.08
CA ASN A 114 20.58 -5.41 -22.76
C ASN A 114 20.74 -6.82 -22.16
N ASN A 115 21.94 -7.19 -21.69
CA ASN A 115 22.29 -8.47 -21.02
C ASN A 115 21.65 -9.74 -21.64
N GLY A 116 21.40 -9.71 -22.95
CA GLY A 116 20.59 -10.70 -23.65
C GLY A 116 21.27 -12.04 -23.93
N LEU A 117 22.55 -12.18 -23.59
CA LEU A 117 23.31 -13.42 -23.76
C LEU A 117 23.45 -14.15 -22.42
N LEU A 118 23.31 -15.47 -22.41
CA LEU A 118 23.46 -16.33 -21.24
C LEU A 118 24.87 -16.20 -20.64
N ALA A 119 25.91 -16.26 -21.49
CA ALA A 119 27.30 -16.08 -21.08
C ALA A 119 27.54 -14.72 -20.41
N ARG A 120 26.84 -13.66 -20.86
CA ARG A 120 26.92 -12.33 -20.24
C ARG A 120 26.27 -12.30 -18.85
N ARG A 121 25.13 -12.97 -18.68
CA ARG A 121 24.45 -13.08 -17.38
C ARG A 121 25.27 -13.91 -16.39
N ALA A 122 25.89 -15.00 -16.85
CA ALA A 122 26.79 -15.82 -16.06
C ALA A 122 27.99 -15.01 -15.54
N ALA A 123 28.70 -14.29 -16.42
CA ALA A 123 29.85 -13.46 -16.03
C ALA A 123 29.49 -12.34 -15.02
N ILE A 124 28.30 -11.73 -15.13
CA ILE A 124 27.80 -10.76 -14.13
C ILE A 124 27.57 -11.46 -12.78
N ARG A 125 26.91 -12.63 -12.77
CA ARG A 125 26.67 -13.40 -11.55
C ARG A 125 27.97 -13.83 -10.86
N GLU A 126 28.93 -14.35 -11.63
CA GLU A 126 30.22 -14.79 -11.11
C GLU A 126 31.01 -13.64 -10.49
N LYS A 127 31.19 -12.54 -11.25
CA LYS A 127 31.95 -11.36 -10.82
C LYS A 127 31.42 -10.73 -9.54
N TYR A 128 30.11 -10.45 -9.47
CA TYR A 128 29.53 -9.76 -8.31
C TYR A 128 29.13 -10.71 -7.18
N GLY A 129 28.73 -11.94 -7.49
CA GLY A 129 28.46 -12.99 -6.49
C GLY A 129 29.71 -13.39 -5.72
N GLY A 130 30.87 -13.47 -6.38
CA GLY A 130 32.17 -13.66 -5.73
C GLY A 130 32.58 -12.53 -4.78
N MET A 131 31.91 -11.37 -4.84
CA MET A 131 32.09 -10.22 -3.93
C MET A 131 31.03 -10.16 -2.83
N GLY A 132 30.20 -11.22 -2.67
CA GLY A 132 29.10 -11.26 -1.70
C GLY A 132 27.89 -10.40 -2.05
N ILE A 133 27.75 -9.97 -3.31
CA ILE A 133 26.61 -9.19 -3.79
C ILE A 133 25.56 -10.14 -4.38
N HIS A 134 24.33 -10.08 -3.89
CA HIS A 134 23.24 -10.90 -4.41
C HIS A 134 22.81 -10.41 -5.81
N VAL A 135 23.06 -11.20 -6.85
CA VAL A 135 22.67 -10.88 -8.23
C VAL A 135 21.30 -11.46 -8.57
N MET A 136 20.38 -10.58 -8.99
CA MET A 136 19.08 -10.94 -9.57
C MET A 136 18.88 -10.26 -10.93
N PHE A 137 18.01 -10.83 -11.78
CA PHE A 137 17.73 -10.30 -13.12
C PHE A 137 16.28 -9.81 -13.25
N ILE A 138 16.04 -8.71 -13.97
CA ILE A 138 14.70 -8.33 -14.43
C ILE A 138 14.67 -8.34 -15.96
N GLU A 139 14.02 -9.33 -16.54
CA GLU A 139 13.86 -9.49 -17.98
C GLU A 139 12.57 -8.81 -18.44
N SER A 140 12.68 -7.76 -19.27
CA SER A 140 11.52 -7.10 -19.86
C SER A 140 11.26 -7.63 -21.27
N ILE A 141 10.13 -8.32 -21.42
CA ILE A 141 9.63 -8.90 -22.66
C ILE A 141 8.42 -8.08 -23.08
N CYS A 142 8.39 -7.62 -24.33
CA CYS A 142 7.18 -7.04 -24.91
C CYS A 142 7.01 -7.60 -26.32
N THR A 143 5.91 -8.31 -26.56
CA THR A 143 5.53 -8.86 -27.87
C THR A 143 4.59 -7.94 -28.64
N ASP A 144 3.95 -6.99 -27.95
CA ASP A 144 3.05 -5.99 -28.53
C ASP A 144 3.83 -4.99 -29.40
N GLU A 145 3.52 -4.95 -30.70
CA GLU A 145 4.18 -4.05 -31.64
C GLU A 145 3.82 -2.57 -31.43
N ASN A 146 2.65 -2.25 -30.88
CA ASN A 146 2.24 -0.86 -30.66
C ASN A 146 3.07 -0.26 -29.52
N ILE A 147 3.14 -0.94 -28.38
CA ILE A 147 4.00 -0.58 -27.23
C ILE A 147 5.46 -0.46 -27.67
N VAL A 148 5.92 -1.39 -28.53
CA VAL A 148 7.29 -1.37 -29.07
C VAL A 148 7.50 -0.17 -29.99
N ASN A 149 6.58 0.12 -30.93
CA ASN A 149 6.67 1.28 -31.82
C ASN A 149 6.59 2.62 -31.05
N GLU A 150 5.79 2.72 -29.98
CA GLU A 150 5.73 3.89 -29.09
C GLU A 150 7.03 4.09 -28.32
N ASN A 151 7.54 3.06 -27.63
CA ASN A 151 8.83 3.13 -26.95
C ASN A 151 9.96 3.50 -27.95
N ILE A 152 9.89 2.95 -29.16
CA ILE A 152 10.79 3.29 -30.28
C ILE A 152 10.63 4.76 -30.71
N ARG A 153 9.45 5.38 -30.65
CA ARG A 153 9.28 6.83 -30.89
C ARG A 153 9.83 7.66 -29.71
N ARG A 154 9.32 7.44 -28.49
CA ARG A 154 9.69 8.20 -27.27
C ARG A 154 11.21 8.20 -27.01
N VAL A 155 11.87 7.04 -27.16
CA VAL A 155 13.32 6.92 -26.94
C VAL A 155 14.13 7.72 -27.96
N LYS A 156 13.65 7.99 -29.18
CA LYS A 156 14.41 8.79 -30.16
C LYS A 156 14.34 10.29 -29.91
N ILE A 157 13.18 10.79 -29.48
CA ILE A 157 12.98 12.21 -29.18
C ILE A 157 13.87 12.65 -28.00
N SER A 158 14.14 11.73 -27.06
CA SER A 158 14.96 12.00 -25.85
C SER A 158 16.41 11.49 -25.90
N SER A 159 16.73 10.44 -26.65
CA SER A 159 18.07 9.82 -26.60
C SER A 159 19.16 10.72 -27.19
N PRO A 160 20.27 10.96 -26.47
CA PRO A 160 21.44 11.65 -27.02
C PRO A 160 22.04 10.97 -28.25
N ASP A 161 21.79 9.67 -28.48
CA ASP A 161 22.35 8.90 -29.60
C ASP A 161 21.80 9.35 -30.98
N TYR A 162 20.65 10.03 -31.04
CA TYR A 162 19.95 10.36 -32.30
C TYR A 162 19.64 11.86 -32.48
N ARG A 163 20.16 12.76 -31.63
CA ARG A 163 19.81 14.20 -31.60
C ARG A 163 19.99 14.95 -32.93
N SER A 164 20.92 14.51 -33.78
CA SER A 164 21.23 15.10 -35.09
C SER A 164 20.56 14.37 -36.28
N TRP A 165 19.77 13.33 -36.02
CA TRP A 165 19.24 12.45 -37.06
C TRP A 165 17.79 12.80 -37.44
N ASN A 166 17.46 12.67 -38.72
CA ASN A 166 16.07 12.68 -39.17
C ASN A 166 15.29 11.51 -38.55
N SER A 167 14.05 11.77 -38.12
CA SER A 167 13.18 10.81 -37.42
C SER A 167 13.04 9.47 -38.13
N GLU A 168 12.82 9.45 -39.45
CA GLU A 168 12.64 8.22 -40.24
C GLU A 168 13.94 7.41 -40.33
N LYS A 169 15.07 8.07 -40.55
CA LYS A 169 16.39 7.42 -40.59
C LYS A 169 16.72 6.80 -39.23
N ALA A 170 16.38 7.48 -38.14
CA ALA A 170 16.53 6.97 -36.80
C ALA A 170 15.53 5.82 -36.50
N ILE A 171 14.30 5.84 -37.05
CA ILE A 171 13.35 4.71 -37.02
C ILE A 171 13.95 3.48 -37.71
N ALA A 172 14.50 3.62 -38.91
CA ALA A 172 15.09 2.53 -39.67
C ALA A 172 16.29 1.90 -38.95
N ASP A 173 17.26 2.70 -38.49
CA ASP A 173 18.42 2.22 -37.72
C ASP A 173 17.99 1.50 -36.43
N PHE A 174 17.08 2.08 -35.65
CA PHE A 174 16.67 1.46 -34.39
C PHE A 174 15.92 0.14 -34.60
N LYS A 175 15.08 0.02 -35.64
CA LYS A 175 14.43 -1.25 -36.01
C LYS A 175 15.47 -2.29 -36.47
N GLN A 176 16.46 -1.90 -37.28
CA GLN A 176 17.55 -2.80 -37.67
C GLN A 176 18.41 -3.23 -36.46
N ARG A 177 18.67 -2.33 -35.51
CA ARG A 177 19.39 -2.62 -34.27
C ARG A 177 18.64 -3.59 -33.35
N ILE A 178 17.31 -3.52 -33.29
CA ILE A 178 16.47 -4.53 -32.62
C ILE A 178 16.65 -5.89 -33.31
N LYS A 179 16.48 -5.95 -34.64
CA LYS A 179 16.62 -7.19 -35.43
C LYS A 179 18.00 -7.84 -35.29
N ASN A 180 19.07 -7.03 -35.24
CA ASN A 180 20.43 -7.51 -34.99
C ASN A 180 20.60 -8.15 -33.59
N HIS A 181 19.91 -7.63 -32.58
CA HIS A 181 19.91 -8.18 -31.23
C HIS A 181 19.01 -9.42 -31.10
N GLU A 182 17.86 -9.45 -31.78
CA GLU A 182 16.92 -10.60 -31.77
C GLU A 182 17.58 -11.89 -32.25
N ALA A 183 18.41 -11.83 -33.30
CA ALA A 183 19.18 -12.97 -33.81
C ALA A 183 20.21 -13.58 -32.81
N HIS A 184 20.47 -12.90 -31.69
CA HIS A 184 21.43 -13.32 -30.65
C HIS A 184 20.85 -13.11 -29.24
N TYR A 185 19.51 -13.12 -29.10
CA TYR A 185 18.84 -12.96 -27.82
C TYR A 185 18.50 -14.33 -27.25
N GLU A 186 19.10 -14.65 -26.10
CA GLU A 186 18.83 -15.84 -25.30
C GLU A 186 17.94 -15.41 -24.12
N PRO A 187 16.62 -15.69 -24.12
CA PRO A 187 15.78 -15.43 -22.97
C PRO A 187 16.26 -16.17 -21.70
N ILE A 188 15.79 -15.77 -20.53
CA ILE A 188 16.02 -16.56 -19.30
C ILE A 188 15.08 -17.77 -19.30
N GLU A 189 15.54 -18.96 -18.90
CA GLU A 189 14.70 -20.17 -18.77
C GLU A 189 14.84 -20.81 -17.37
N GLN A 190 14.11 -21.89 -17.08
CA GLN A 190 14.21 -22.60 -15.80
C GLN A 190 15.11 -23.85 -15.91
N PRO A 191 15.89 -24.20 -14.86
CA PRO A 191 16.03 -23.51 -13.57
C PRO A 191 17.22 -22.53 -13.55
N SER A 192 17.03 -21.29 -14.01
CA SER A 192 18.04 -20.24 -13.87
C SER A 192 18.00 -19.53 -12.50
N PHE A 193 18.81 -18.49 -12.37
CA PHE A 193 19.10 -17.70 -11.17
C PHE A 193 17.86 -16.92 -10.65
N PRO A 194 17.95 -16.18 -9.52
CA PRO A 194 16.91 -15.26 -9.08
C PRO A 194 16.51 -14.30 -10.20
N TYR A 195 15.27 -14.37 -10.68
CA TYR A 195 14.79 -13.54 -11.77
C TYR A 195 13.32 -13.15 -11.66
N ILE A 196 13.00 -12.02 -12.29
CA ILE A 196 11.64 -11.56 -12.57
C ILE A 196 11.53 -11.36 -14.09
N LYS A 197 10.55 -11.98 -14.75
CA LYS A 197 10.16 -11.60 -16.12
C LYS A 197 8.94 -10.69 -16.05
N VAL A 198 9.00 -9.55 -16.72
CA VAL A 198 7.87 -8.65 -16.93
C VAL A 198 7.47 -8.75 -18.39
N VAL A 199 6.35 -9.41 -18.68
CA VAL A 199 5.82 -9.61 -20.03
C VAL A 199 4.73 -8.58 -20.31
N ASN A 200 4.81 -7.91 -21.45
CA ASN A 200 3.88 -6.88 -21.93
C ASN A 200 3.53 -5.85 -20.84
N VAL A 201 4.58 -5.28 -20.24
CA VAL A 201 4.52 -4.21 -19.23
C VAL A 201 3.56 -4.53 -18.07
N GLY A 202 3.73 -5.72 -17.49
CA GLY A 202 2.99 -6.15 -16.30
C GLY A 202 1.83 -7.10 -16.56
N GLN A 203 1.36 -7.23 -17.81
CA GLN A 203 0.27 -8.16 -18.20
C GLN A 203 0.48 -9.59 -17.68
N LYS A 204 1.74 -10.05 -17.65
CA LYS A 204 2.12 -11.30 -16.99
C LYS A 204 3.50 -11.16 -16.37
N ILE A 205 3.63 -11.54 -15.10
CA ILE A 205 4.92 -11.58 -14.39
C ILE A 205 5.26 -13.03 -14.04
N HIS A 206 6.52 -13.42 -14.28
CA HIS A 206 7.08 -14.68 -13.80
C HIS A 206 8.15 -14.40 -12.77
N VAL A 207 7.99 -14.96 -11.57
CA VAL A 207 8.96 -14.83 -10.47
C VAL A 207 9.65 -16.18 -10.28
N ASN A 208 10.98 -16.18 -10.14
CA ASN A 208 11.77 -17.40 -9.98
C ASN A 208 12.87 -17.19 -8.95
N ASN A 209 12.88 -18.03 -7.91
CA ASN A 209 13.90 -18.06 -6.86
C ASN A 209 14.24 -16.67 -6.27
N ILE A 210 13.24 -15.84 -6.05
CA ILE A 210 13.37 -14.56 -5.36
C ILE A 210 13.32 -14.81 -3.85
N GLN A 211 14.30 -14.29 -3.11
CA GLN A 211 14.45 -14.54 -1.68
C GLN A 211 14.74 -13.25 -0.90
N GLY A 212 14.06 -13.08 0.24
CA GLY A 212 14.26 -11.94 1.14
C GLY A 212 13.43 -10.69 0.82
N TYR A 213 13.10 -9.95 1.89
CA TYR A 213 12.13 -8.85 1.91
C TYR A 213 12.25 -7.86 0.74
N LEU A 214 13.45 -7.29 0.51
CA LEU A 214 13.61 -6.20 -0.44
C LEU A 214 13.36 -6.65 -1.89
N GLN A 215 13.70 -7.91 -2.23
CA GLN A 215 13.42 -8.46 -3.55
C GLN A 215 11.92 -8.70 -3.74
N SER A 216 11.20 -9.12 -2.69
CA SER A 216 9.73 -9.22 -2.70
C SER A 216 9.06 -7.84 -2.85
N ARG A 217 9.62 -6.77 -2.28
CA ARG A 217 9.17 -5.38 -2.55
C ARG A 217 9.42 -4.97 -4.01
N VAL A 218 10.54 -5.37 -4.62
CA VAL A 218 10.80 -5.17 -6.06
C VAL A 218 9.72 -5.89 -6.89
N VAL A 219 9.40 -7.17 -6.61
CA VAL A 219 8.31 -7.90 -7.27
C VAL A 219 6.98 -7.16 -7.15
N PHE A 220 6.60 -6.78 -5.94
CA PHE A 220 5.31 -6.13 -5.68
C PHE A 220 5.19 -4.74 -6.36
N PHE A 221 6.27 -3.96 -6.41
CA PHE A 221 6.29 -2.72 -7.17
C PHE A 221 6.15 -2.96 -8.68
N LEU A 222 6.87 -3.96 -9.23
CA LEU A 222 6.78 -4.33 -10.65
C LEU A 222 5.38 -4.85 -11.06
N MET A 223 4.60 -5.39 -10.12
CA MET A 223 3.20 -5.79 -10.34
C MET A 223 2.24 -4.59 -10.44
N ASN A 224 2.65 -3.38 -10.03
CA ASN A 224 1.80 -2.19 -10.04
C ASN A 224 2.16 -1.17 -11.14
N ILE A 225 3.36 -1.23 -11.75
CA ILE A 225 3.75 -0.23 -12.78
C ILE A 225 3.16 -0.51 -14.18
N HIS A 226 2.93 0.57 -14.94
CA HIS A 226 2.61 0.53 -16.37
C HIS A 226 3.44 1.56 -17.19
N ASN A 227 3.21 1.64 -18.51
CA ASN A 227 3.88 2.60 -19.43
C ASN A 227 2.93 3.56 -20.18
N ARG A 228 1.60 3.41 -20.04
CA ARG A 228 0.62 4.44 -20.46
C ARG A 228 1.01 5.79 -19.85
N GLN A 229 0.93 6.87 -20.64
CA GLN A 229 1.08 8.21 -20.10
C GLN A 229 -0.17 8.59 -19.31
N ARG A 230 0.02 9.31 -18.20
CA ARG A 230 -1.03 9.92 -17.37
C ARG A 230 -0.50 11.22 -16.78
N THR A 231 -1.40 12.15 -16.47
CA THR A 231 -1.09 13.38 -15.73
C THR A 231 -1.57 13.25 -14.29
N ILE A 232 -0.71 13.63 -13.35
CA ILE A 232 -0.98 13.67 -11.92
C ILE A 232 -1.10 15.13 -11.52
N TYR A 233 -2.30 15.56 -11.16
CA TYR A 233 -2.59 16.90 -10.67
C TYR A 233 -2.58 16.90 -9.13
N LEU A 234 -2.00 17.93 -8.53
CA LEU A 234 -1.95 18.11 -7.08
C LEU A 234 -2.47 19.50 -6.71
N ALA A 235 -3.43 19.57 -5.79
CA ALA A 235 -4.00 20.82 -5.28
C ALA A 235 -4.19 20.75 -3.76
N ARG A 236 -4.18 21.91 -3.09
CA ARG A 236 -4.59 22.00 -1.69
C ARG A 236 -6.11 21.90 -1.56
N ALA A 237 -6.60 21.43 -0.41
CA ALA A 237 -7.97 21.70 0.01
C ALA A 237 -8.13 23.17 0.45
N GLY A 238 -9.34 23.73 0.29
CA GLY A 238 -9.64 25.13 0.59
C GLY A 238 -9.62 25.50 2.09
N GLU A 239 -9.64 26.81 2.37
CA GLU A 239 -9.65 27.38 3.73
C GLU A 239 -10.85 26.89 4.55
N ALA A 240 -10.59 26.18 5.65
CA ALA A 240 -11.62 25.71 6.58
C ALA A 240 -12.03 26.79 7.59
N LEU A 241 -13.24 26.66 8.17
CA LEU A 241 -13.73 27.55 9.23
C LEU A 241 -12.82 27.58 10.47
N ILE A 242 -12.08 26.50 10.73
CA ILE A 242 -11.11 26.40 11.83
C ILE A 242 -9.82 25.73 11.30
N GLU A 243 -8.96 26.52 10.66
CA GLU A 243 -7.68 26.05 10.10
C GLU A 243 -6.67 25.55 11.14
N HIS A 244 -6.65 26.16 12.34
CA HIS A 244 -5.56 25.98 13.31
C HIS A 244 -5.71 24.76 14.24
N LEU A 245 -6.84 24.06 14.20
CA LEU A 245 -7.17 22.96 15.11
C LEU A 245 -7.50 21.68 14.33
N TYR A 246 -6.53 20.78 14.19
CA TYR A 246 -6.61 19.50 13.47
C TYR A 246 -7.75 18.59 13.96
N LYS A 247 -8.07 18.67 15.25
CA LYS A 247 -9.18 17.94 15.90
C LYS A 247 -10.58 18.53 15.63
N ALA A 248 -10.69 19.74 15.06
CA ALA A 248 -12.00 20.32 14.76
C ALA A 248 -12.68 19.67 13.54
N ASP A 249 -11.89 19.17 12.59
CA ASP A 249 -12.32 18.66 11.27
C ASP A 249 -13.38 19.53 10.58
N ALA A 250 -13.15 20.84 10.64
CA ALA A 250 -14.15 21.84 10.29
C ALA A 250 -14.49 21.85 8.78
N ASP A 251 -15.72 22.25 8.50
CA ASP A 251 -16.23 22.49 7.15
C ASP A 251 -15.50 23.68 6.48
N LEU A 252 -15.63 23.80 5.15
CA LEU A 252 -15.05 24.91 4.39
C LEU A 252 -15.65 26.26 4.80
N SER A 253 -14.80 27.29 4.85
CA SER A 253 -15.21 28.69 4.92
C SER A 253 -15.87 29.13 3.60
N SER A 254 -16.50 30.31 3.56
CA SER A 254 -17.06 30.85 2.31
C SER A 254 -16.01 30.98 1.20
N LEU A 255 -14.79 31.43 1.54
CA LEU A 255 -13.65 31.47 0.62
C LEU A 255 -13.18 30.05 0.22
N GLY A 256 -13.30 29.07 1.12
CA GLY A 256 -13.02 27.67 0.83
C GLY A 256 -13.98 27.05 -0.20
N TRP A 257 -15.25 27.43 -0.18
CA TRP A 257 -16.24 27.02 -1.19
C TRP A 257 -16.02 27.73 -2.53
N GLU A 258 -15.78 29.05 -2.53
CA GLU A 258 -15.37 29.77 -3.75
C GLU A 258 -14.10 29.16 -4.37
N TYR A 259 -13.12 28.80 -3.54
CA TYR A 259 -11.88 28.13 -3.97
C TYR A 259 -12.15 26.77 -4.64
N ALA A 260 -13.12 26.00 -4.15
CA ALA A 260 -13.47 24.70 -4.69
C ALA A 260 -14.06 24.78 -6.10
N GLU A 261 -14.94 25.75 -6.36
CA GLU A 261 -15.48 26.03 -7.70
C GLU A 261 -14.38 26.49 -8.67
N GLU A 262 -13.51 27.42 -8.25
CA GLU A 262 -12.42 27.89 -9.12
C GLU A 262 -11.35 26.81 -9.36
N LEU A 263 -11.16 25.87 -8.44
CA LEU A 263 -10.28 24.72 -8.64
C LEU A 263 -10.83 23.78 -9.73
N VAL A 264 -12.13 23.45 -9.71
CA VAL A 264 -12.70 22.61 -10.78
C VAL A 264 -12.75 23.35 -12.12
N ASN A 265 -13.06 24.64 -12.14
CA ASN A 265 -12.94 25.49 -13.35
C ASN A 265 -11.51 25.49 -13.90
N CYS A 266 -10.49 25.57 -13.02
CA CYS A 266 -9.09 25.53 -13.41
C CYS A 266 -8.70 24.17 -14.01
N VAL A 267 -9.12 23.07 -13.39
CA VAL A 267 -8.84 21.72 -13.90
C VAL A 267 -9.52 21.49 -15.24
N ASP A 268 -10.82 21.78 -15.37
CA ASP A 268 -11.57 21.64 -16.63
C ASP A 268 -10.90 22.45 -17.75
N LYS A 269 -10.53 23.71 -17.46
CA LYS A 269 -9.83 24.58 -18.40
C LYS A 269 -8.47 24.03 -18.84
N VAL A 270 -7.59 23.69 -17.89
CA VAL A 270 -6.22 23.20 -18.17
C VAL A 270 -6.28 21.91 -19.00
N ARG A 271 -7.27 21.07 -18.76
CA ARG A 271 -7.53 19.84 -19.52
C ARG A 271 -7.97 20.11 -20.96
N SER A 272 -8.91 21.04 -21.16
CA SER A 272 -9.36 21.47 -22.48
C SER A 272 -8.22 22.12 -23.29
N GLU A 273 -7.43 23.02 -22.68
CA GLU A 273 -6.24 23.63 -23.30
C GLU A 273 -5.18 22.57 -23.72
N ARG A 274 -5.00 21.49 -22.94
CA ARG A 274 -4.12 20.37 -23.31
C ARG A 274 -4.67 19.55 -24.49
N ALA A 275 -5.99 19.38 -24.60
CA ALA A 275 -6.63 18.71 -25.74
C ALA A 275 -6.39 19.49 -27.05
N ASP A 276 -6.65 20.80 -27.04
CA ASP A 276 -6.40 21.67 -28.19
C ASP A 276 -4.92 21.69 -28.59
N GLU A 277 -3.98 21.81 -27.63
CA GLU A 277 -2.55 21.72 -27.89
C GLU A 277 -2.15 20.42 -28.62
N SER A 278 -2.76 19.30 -28.23
CA SER A 278 -2.48 17.97 -28.79
C SER A 278 -3.06 17.80 -30.19
N ILE A 279 -4.30 18.25 -30.38
CA ILE A 279 -5.01 18.27 -31.66
C ILE A 279 -4.25 19.11 -32.69
N GLU A 280 -3.79 20.31 -32.33
CA GLU A 280 -3.02 21.16 -33.25
C GLU A 280 -1.63 20.59 -33.57
N ARG A 281 -0.93 19.98 -32.60
CA ARG A 281 0.35 19.28 -32.88
C ARG A 281 0.16 18.14 -33.88
N ALA A 282 -0.92 17.36 -33.75
CA ALA A 282 -1.24 16.28 -34.67
C ALA A 282 -1.61 16.79 -36.07
N LYS A 283 -2.42 17.86 -36.17
CA LYS A 283 -2.71 18.57 -37.45
C LYS A 283 -1.43 19.08 -38.12
N ALA A 284 -0.47 19.57 -37.34
CA ALA A 284 0.85 20.02 -37.81
C ALA A 284 1.80 18.87 -38.22
N GLY A 285 1.37 17.61 -38.13
CA GLY A 285 2.20 16.44 -38.46
C GLY A 285 3.35 16.18 -37.48
N ILE A 286 3.35 16.83 -36.31
CA ILE A 286 4.35 16.63 -35.27
C ILE A 286 4.02 15.31 -34.56
N PRO A 287 4.93 14.33 -34.49
CA PRO A 287 4.64 13.05 -33.83
C PRO A 287 4.32 13.23 -32.35
N THR A 288 3.06 12.97 -31.99
CA THR A 288 2.63 12.75 -30.61
C THR A 288 3.38 11.56 -30.00
N THR A 289 3.58 11.59 -28.67
CA THR A 289 4.40 10.60 -27.94
C THR A 289 3.68 9.27 -27.66
N ASP A 290 2.36 9.24 -27.88
CA ASP A 290 1.48 8.06 -27.92
C ASP A 290 0.86 7.91 -29.30
N GLN A 291 0.36 6.71 -29.62
CA GLN A 291 -0.49 6.45 -30.80
C GLN A 291 -1.97 6.80 -30.58
N SER A 292 -2.27 7.50 -29.48
CA SER A 292 -3.57 8.11 -29.19
C SER A 292 -4.04 8.98 -30.35
N GLU A 293 -5.34 8.95 -30.65
CA GLU A 293 -5.93 9.87 -31.63
C GLU A 293 -5.77 11.33 -31.18
N PRO A 294 -5.85 12.32 -32.08
CA PRO A 294 -5.83 13.73 -31.70
C PRO A 294 -6.98 14.02 -30.70
N GLY A 295 -6.65 14.40 -29.46
CA GLY A 295 -7.60 14.55 -28.36
C GLY A 295 -7.63 13.40 -27.34
N GLN A 296 -6.70 12.44 -27.37
CA GLN A 296 -6.62 11.31 -26.44
C GLN A 296 -5.30 11.20 -25.64
N GLY A 297 -4.42 12.20 -25.67
CA GLY A 297 -3.21 12.26 -24.83
C GLY A 297 -3.49 12.73 -23.38
N PRO A 298 -2.46 12.95 -22.54
CA PRO A 298 -2.62 13.21 -21.11
C PRO A 298 -3.26 14.56 -20.79
N GLY A 299 -4.27 14.57 -19.91
CA GLY A 299 -5.09 15.72 -19.59
C GLY A 299 -6.30 15.91 -20.50
N GLU A 300 -6.37 15.25 -21.65
CA GLU A 300 -7.29 15.62 -22.74
C GLU A 300 -8.75 15.16 -22.47
N GLU A 301 -9.73 15.81 -23.13
CA GLU A 301 -11.16 15.56 -22.92
C GLU A 301 -11.56 14.13 -23.32
N GLY A 302 -12.27 13.41 -22.44
CA GLY A 302 -12.66 12.02 -22.63
C GLY A 302 -11.76 10.99 -21.93
N ARG A 303 -10.57 11.37 -21.45
CA ARG A 303 -9.88 10.56 -20.42
C ARG A 303 -10.62 10.66 -19.08
N PRO A 304 -10.79 9.55 -18.33
CA PRO A 304 -11.24 9.62 -16.94
C PRO A 304 -10.27 10.44 -16.09
N LEU A 305 -10.82 11.19 -15.14
CA LEU A 305 -10.09 11.84 -14.06
C LEU A 305 -10.65 11.32 -12.74
N ASP A 306 -9.84 10.56 -12.01
CA ASP A 306 -10.14 10.15 -10.64
C ASP A 306 -9.70 11.26 -9.67
N VAL A 307 -10.59 11.69 -8.76
CA VAL A 307 -10.33 12.78 -7.81
C VAL A 307 -10.15 12.20 -6.41
N TRP A 308 -8.92 12.13 -5.91
CA TRP A 308 -8.58 11.51 -4.63
C TRP A 308 -8.54 12.53 -3.50
N VAL A 309 -9.27 12.25 -2.42
CA VAL A 309 -9.41 13.11 -1.25
C VAL A 309 -9.01 12.41 0.05
N SER A 310 -8.57 13.19 1.04
CA SER A 310 -8.51 12.71 2.42
C SER A 310 -9.90 12.60 3.03
N ALA A 311 -10.05 11.74 4.04
CA ALA A 311 -11.29 11.59 4.83
C ALA A 311 -11.65 12.81 5.72
N ARG A 312 -10.91 13.91 5.61
CA ARG A 312 -11.17 15.15 6.38
C ARG A 312 -12.12 16.05 5.61
N ARG A 313 -13.14 16.59 6.27
CA ARG A 313 -14.24 17.33 5.62
C ARG A 313 -13.78 18.37 4.61
N ARG A 314 -12.79 19.20 4.95
CA ARG A 314 -12.24 20.20 4.03
C ARG A 314 -11.71 19.62 2.71
N SER A 315 -11.10 18.44 2.70
CA SER A 315 -10.72 17.75 1.46
C SER A 315 -11.95 17.28 0.69
N SER A 316 -12.85 16.52 1.32
CA SER A 316 -14.04 15.97 0.66
C SER A 316 -14.97 17.07 0.14
N HIS A 317 -15.15 18.15 0.88
CA HIS A 317 -15.97 19.30 0.48
C HIS A 317 -15.31 20.11 -0.66
N THR A 318 -13.97 20.19 -0.72
CA THR A 318 -13.29 20.80 -1.87
C THR A 318 -13.51 19.99 -3.16
N ALA A 319 -13.84 18.70 -3.04
CA ALA A 319 -14.18 17.84 -4.17
C ALA A 319 -15.69 17.75 -4.49
N LEU A 320 -16.58 18.42 -3.75
CA LEU A 320 -18.02 18.38 -4.07
C LEU A 320 -18.34 18.99 -5.45
N PRO A 321 -17.79 20.15 -5.86
CA PRO A 321 -17.96 20.66 -7.23
C PRO A 321 -17.45 19.72 -8.33
N PHE A 322 -16.51 18.82 -8.02
CA PHE A 322 -16.09 17.76 -8.94
C PHE A 322 -17.15 16.65 -9.02
N ALA A 323 -17.67 16.18 -7.88
CA ALA A 323 -18.73 15.17 -7.83
C ALA A 323 -20.02 15.65 -8.55
N ASP A 324 -20.39 16.93 -8.37
CA ASP A 324 -21.56 17.54 -9.00
C ASP A 324 -21.41 17.66 -10.54
N ARG A 325 -20.17 17.77 -11.04
CA ARG A 325 -19.84 17.67 -12.48
C ARG A 325 -19.66 16.22 -12.97
N GLY A 326 -19.93 15.23 -12.12
CA GLY A 326 -19.86 13.80 -12.46
C GLY A 326 -18.47 13.17 -12.40
N TYR A 327 -17.46 13.87 -11.86
CA TYR A 327 -16.13 13.29 -11.66
C TYR A 327 -16.15 12.22 -10.55
N ARG A 328 -15.30 11.21 -10.70
CA ARG A 328 -15.20 10.10 -9.76
C ARG A 328 -14.35 10.50 -8.54
N VAL A 329 -15.01 11.04 -7.52
CA VAL A 329 -14.38 11.34 -6.22
C VAL A 329 -14.16 10.07 -5.42
N ILE A 330 -12.98 9.92 -4.84
CA ILE A 330 -12.48 8.70 -4.19
C ILE A 330 -11.81 9.07 -2.86
N GLU A 331 -12.36 8.60 -1.76
CA GLU A 331 -11.82 8.86 -0.43
C GLU A 331 -10.67 7.90 -0.06
N ARG A 332 -9.64 8.43 0.60
CA ARG A 332 -8.50 7.70 1.14
C ARG A 332 -8.10 8.26 2.51
N SER A 333 -8.32 7.48 3.58
CA SER A 333 -7.90 7.86 4.94
C SER A 333 -6.39 8.12 5.04
N GLN A 334 -5.58 7.43 4.22
CA GLN A 334 -4.13 7.59 4.13
C GLN A 334 -3.69 8.96 3.58
N LEU A 335 -4.56 9.70 2.87
CA LEU A 335 -4.30 11.08 2.42
C LEU A 335 -4.53 12.13 3.52
N SER A 336 -4.93 11.74 4.73
CA SER A 336 -5.04 12.67 5.87
C SER A 336 -3.73 13.39 6.14
N GLU A 337 -3.79 14.64 6.59
CA GLU A 337 -2.58 15.41 6.90
C GLU A 337 -1.74 14.81 8.04
N LEU A 338 -0.51 15.29 8.20
CA LEU A 338 0.37 14.99 9.34
C LEU A 338 -0.29 15.43 10.66
N ASN A 339 -0.55 14.48 11.55
CA ASN A 339 -1.16 14.71 12.87
C ASN A 339 -0.24 15.54 13.80
N PRO A 340 -0.65 16.71 14.30
CA PRO A 340 0.15 17.54 15.21
C PRO A 340 0.16 17.07 16.68
N GLY A 341 -0.66 16.08 17.07
CA GLY A 341 -0.61 15.48 18.41
C GLY A 341 -0.91 16.46 19.55
N VAL A 342 0.09 16.72 20.41
CA VAL A 342 -0.01 17.68 21.53
C VAL A 342 0.25 19.14 21.16
N ILE A 343 0.81 19.44 19.98
CA ILE A 343 1.04 20.82 19.51
C ILE A 343 -0.12 21.37 18.65
N ASP A 344 -1.21 20.60 18.57
CA ASP A 344 -2.46 21.00 17.92
C ASP A 344 -3.05 22.28 18.56
N GLY A 345 -3.48 23.23 17.73
CA GLY A 345 -3.98 24.54 18.18
C GLY A 345 -2.94 25.52 18.71
N LEU A 346 -1.65 25.17 18.78
CA LEU A 346 -0.60 26.05 19.30
C LEU A 346 0.11 26.87 18.22
N SER A 347 0.40 28.14 18.52
CA SER A 347 1.30 28.96 17.71
C SER A 347 2.76 28.49 17.82
N GLU A 348 3.61 28.83 16.83
CA GLU A 348 5.02 28.45 16.89
C GLU A 348 5.75 28.97 18.13
N ASP A 349 5.40 30.17 18.61
CA ASP A 349 6.06 30.78 19.77
C ASP A 349 5.62 30.11 21.08
N GLU A 350 4.37 29.66 21.18
CA GLU A 350 3.95 28.79 22.27
C GLU A 350 4.64 27.43 22.22
N ILE A 351 4.87 26.85 21.03
CA ILE A 351 5.62 25.58 20.91
C ILE A 351 7.08 25.78 21.36
N LYS A 352 7.72 26.88 20.99
CA LYS A 352 9.09 27.25 21.45
C LYS A 352 9.17 27.39 22.96
N VAL A 353 8.14 27.99 23.59
CA VAL A 353 8.09 28.21 25.05
C VAL A 353 7.71 26.94 25.83
N ARG A 354 6.73 26.16 25.35
CA ARG A 354 6.19 24.97 26.05
C ARG A 354 7.03 23.71 25.81
N PHE A 355 7.72 23.61 24.66
CA PHE A 355 8.49 22.43 24.25
C PHE A 355 9.86 22.79 23.64
N PRO A 356 10.73 23.54 24.35
CA PRO A 356 11.99 24.05 23.79
C PRO A 356 12.92 22.94 23.27
N ASP A 357 13.09 21.85 24.02
CA ASP A 357 13.95 20.72 23.62
C ASP A 357 13.44 20.00 22.37
N GLU A 358 12.12 19.84 22.23
CA GLU A 358 11.50 19.22 21.05
C GLU A 358 11.55 20.16 19.84
N TRP A 359 11.32 21.46 20.04
CA TRP A 359 11.53 22.47 18.99
C TRP A 359 12.97 22.44 18.46
N ASP A 360 13.96 22.28 19.34
CA ASP A 360 15.36 22.26 18.93
C ASP A 360 15.77 20.94 18.25
N LYS A 361 15.12 19.81 18.60
CA LYS A 361 15.17 18.56 17.81
C LYS A 361 14.51 18.72 16.45
N LYS A 362 13.30 19.31 16.36
CA LYS A 362 12.59 19.64 15.10
C LYS A 362 13.47 20.46 14.16
N ARG A 363 14.22 21.43 14.71
CA ARG A 363 15.13 22.29 13.95
C ARG A 363 16.33 21.54 13.37
N ARG A 364 16.84 20.52 14.07
CA ARG A 364 17.95 19.66 13.62
C ARG A 364 17.49 18.58 12.64
N GLU A 365 16.32 17.98 12.87
CA GLU A 365 15.79 16.84 12.12
C GLU A 365 14.32 17.03 11.70
N PRO A 366 13.99 18.00 10.83
CA PRO A 366 12.60 18.37 10.50
C PRO A 366 11.80 17.30 9.75
N TYR A 367 12.43 16.19 9.37
CA TYR A 367 11.81 15.06 8.67
C TYR A 367 11.46 13.89 9.63
N SER A 368 12.42 13.49 10.48
CA SER A 368 12.32 12.36 11.41
C SER A 368 11.74 12.75 12.77
N HIS A 369 11.82 14.04 13.16
CA HIS A 369 11.31 14.50 14.45
C HIS A 369 9.79 14.34 14.56
N ARG A 370 9.35 13.75 15.67
CA ARG A 370 7.95 13.50 16.05
C ARG A 370 7.68 14.15 17.41
N PHE A 371 6.77 15.12 17.47
CA PHE A 371 6.28 15.65 18.75
C PHE A 371 5.49 14.58 19.53
N PRO A 372 5.27 14.72 20.85
CA PRO A 372 4.47 13.76 21.61
C PRO A 372 3.08 13.56 21.00
N ARG A 373 2.70 12.29 20.78
CA ARG A 373 1.43 11.87 20.12
C ARG A 373 1.18 12.44 18.70
N ALA A 374 2.21 13.00 18.06
CA ALA A 374 2.15 13.51 16.69
C ALA A 374 2.66 12.47 15.68
N GLU A 375 2.56 12.79 14.39
CA GLU A 375 3.31 12.15 13.31
C GLU A 375 4.53 12.99 12.91
N SER A 376 5.52 12.34 12.31
CA SER A 376 6.63 12.96 11.57
C SER A 376 6.40 12.85 10.06
N TYR A 377 7.24 13.50 9.24
CA TYR A 377 7.21 13.28 7.79
C TYR A 377 7.63 11.85 7.41
N HIS A 378 8.40 11.16 8.26
CA HIS A 378 8.67 9.73 8.12
C HIS A 378 7.38 8.91 8.27
N ASP A 379 6.62 9.12 9.35
CA ASP A 379 5.38 8.37 9.62
C ASP A 379 4.34 8.56 8.52
N LEU A 380 4.14 9.82 8.10
CA LEU A 380 3.27 10.15 6.97
C LEU A 380 3.74 9.47 5.67
N SER A 381 5.05 9.35 5.45
CA SER A 381 5.59 8.72 4.23
C SER A 381 5.51 7.20 4.24
N VAL A 382 5.53 6.57 5.41
CA VAL A 382 5.14 5.16 5.61
C VAL A 382 3.66 4.99 5.26
N ARG A 383 2.80 5.84 5.85
CA ARG A 383 1.34 5.83 5.63
C ARG A 383 0.91 6.07 4.18
N LEU A 384 1.71 6.80 3.39
CA LEU A 384 1.46 7.08 1.97
C LEU A 384 1.97 6.00 1.00
N GLU A 385 2.67 4.95 1.47
CA GLU A 385 3.16 3.90 0.55
C GLU A 385 2.04 3.17 -0.22
N PRO A 386 0.87 2.82 0.37
CA PRO A 386 -0.27 2.28 -0.39
C PRO A 386 -0.75 3.22 -1.50
N ILE A 387 -0.82 4.53 -1.21
CA ILE A 387 -1.19 5.57 -2.18
C ILE A 387 -0.19 5.64 -3.33
N ILE A 388 1.11 5.45 -3.07
CA ILE A 388 2.14 5.37 -4.11
C ILE A 388 1.93 4.16 -5.02
N PHE A 389 1.56 2.99 -4.50
CA PHE A 389 1.23 1.83 -5.34
C PHE A 389 -0.04 2.05 -6.16
N GLU A 390 -1.10 2.62 -5.57
CA GLU A 390 -2.29 3.00 -6.32
C GLU A 390 -1.97 4.02 -7.42
N LEU A 391 -1.14 5.02 -7.12
CA LEU A 391 -0.78 6.10 -8.04
C LEU A 391 0.10 5.63 -9.20
N GLU A 392 0.89 4.57 -9.02
CA GLU A 392 1.66 3.95 -10.12
C GLU A 392 0.84 2.93 -10.95
N ARG A 393 -0.25 2.42 -10.37
CA ARG A 393 -1.21 1.48 -10.98
C ARG A 393 -2.34 2.18 -11.76
N ALA A 394 -2.75 3.37 -11.32
CA ALA A 394 -3.81 4.14 -11.96
C ALA A 394 -3.44 4.49 -13.41
N THR A 395 -4.14 3.93 -14.40
CA THR A 395 -3.84 4.15 -15.82
C THR A 395 -4.34 5.49 -16.36
N ASP A 396 -5.21 6.13 -15.60
CA ASP A 396 -6.00 7.29 -16.00
C ASP A 396 -5.41 8.53 -15.30
N ASP A 397 -5.92 9.73 -15.62
CA ASP A 397 -5.41 10.94 -14.99
C ASP A 397 -5.94 11.04 -13.55
N VAL A 398 -5.14 11.59 -12.62
CA VAL A 398 -5.46 11.60 -11.18
C VAL A 398 -5.26 13.00 -10.60
N LEU A 399 -6.29 13.54 -9.94
CA LEU A 399 -6.20 14.76 -9.14
C LEU A 399 -6.18 14.40 -7.64
N ILE A 400 -5.21 14.89 -6.89
CA ILE A 400 -5.13 14.68 -5.43
C ILE A 400 -5.35 16.00 -4.70
N ILE A 401 -6.46 16.11 -3.96
CA ILE A 401 -6.84 17.30 -3.19
C ILE A 401 -6.52 17.07 -1.70
N GLY A 402 -5.33 17.53 -1.31
CA GLY A 402 -4.72 17.19 -0.02
C GLY A 402 -4.30 18.40 0.82
N GLN A 403 -3.50 18.13 1.85
CA GLN A 403 -2.86 19.16 2.67
C GLN A 403 -1.36 19.23 2.42
N SER A 404 -0.76 20.39 2.74
CA SER A 404 0.64 20.69 2.37
C SER A 404 1.62 19.59 2.78
N SER A 405 1.49 19.00 3.96
CA SER A 405 2.32 17.87 4.43
C SER A 405 2.26 16.64 3.51
N VAL A 406 1.06 16.23 3.09
CA VAL A 406 0.81 15.09 2.19
C VAL A 406 1.31 15.38 0.78
N LEU A 407 1.00 16.57 0.26
CA LEU A 407 1.40 16.96 -1.10
C LEU A 407 2.92 17.09 -1.22
N ARG A 408 3.62 17.59 -0.18
CA ARG A 408 5.09 17.58 -0.08
C ARG A 408 5.66 16.17 -0.23
N CYS A 409 5.10 15.19 0.48
CA CYS A 409 5.51 13.78 0.40
C CYS A 409 5.31 13.21 -1.03
N LEU A 410 4.16 13.45 -1.65
CA LEU A 410 3.87 12.96 -3.01
C LEU A 410 4.74 13.63 -4.09
N ILE A 411 4.97 14.95 -4.00
CA ILE A 411 5.92 15.68 -4.86
C ILE A 411 7.34 15.13 -4.66
N ALA A 412 7.74 14.86 -3.41
CA ALA A 412 9.05 14.31 -3.09
C ALA A 412 9.27 12.90 -3.64
N TYR A 413 8.23 12.05 -3.63
CA TYR A 413 8.24 10.76 -4.33
C TYR A 413 8.44 10.97 -5.83
N LEU A 414 7.51 11.66 -6.48
CA LEU A 414 7.48 11.81 -7.94
C LEU A 414 8.79 12.43 -8.47
N GLN A 415 9.27 13.51 -7.86
CA GLN A 415 10.52 14.18 -8.23
C GLN A 415 11.80 13.54 -7.64
N GLY A 416 11.71 12.46 -6.85
CA GLY A 416 12.86 11.70 -6.35
C GLY A 416 13.78 12.44 -5.35
N ARG A 417 13.23 13.35 -4.55
CA ARG A 417 13.92 14.30 -3.64
C ARG A 417 14.70 13.63 -2.49
N LYS A 418 15.29 14.42 -1.59
CA LYS A 418 15.91 13.97 -0.32
C LYS A 418 14.95 14.13 0.88
N PRO A 419 15.14 13.45 2.04
CA PRO A 419 14.12 13.45 3.11
C PRO A 419 14.06 14.81 3.81
N ASN A 420 15.24 15.42 4.00
CA ASN A 420 15.44 16.76 4.49
C ASN A 420 14.99 17.86 3.51
N GLU A 421 14.71 17.53 2.25
CA GLU A 421 14.10 18.46 1.30
C GLU A 421 12.56 18.50 1.47
N ILE A 422 11.92 17.42 1.95
CA ILE A 422 10.45 17.27 1.98
C ILE A 422 9.73 18.34 2.82
N PRO A 423 10.13 18.64 4.08
CA PRO A 423 9.47 19.67 4.88
C PRO A 423 9.55 21.08 4.25
N ASN A 424 10.54 21.29 3.37
CA ASN A 424 10.87 22.55 2.73
C ASN A 424 10.25 22.72 1.33
N ILE A 425 9.60 21.68 0.78
CA ILE A 425 8.88 21.79 -0.50
C ILE A 425 7.72 22.78 -0.32
N GLN A 426 7.68 23.81 -1.17
CA GLN A 426 6.58 24.78 -1.17
C GLN A 426 5.38 24.21 -1.93
N VAL A 427 4.19 24.40 -1.36
CA VAL A 427 2.89 24.04 -1.96
C VAL A 427 1.93 25.15 -1.55
N HIS A 428 1.70 26.10 -2.46
CA HIS A 428 0.91 27.29 -2.15
C HIS A 428 -0.60 27.00 -2.27
N GLU A 429 -1.40 27.88 -1.69
CA GLU A 429 -2.85 27.89 -1.90
C GLU A 429 -3.13 28.63 -3.22
N GLY A 430 -4.03 28.10 -4.05
CA GLY A 430 -4.32 28.65 -5.39
C GLY A 430 -3.39 28.23 -6.53
N GLU A 431 -2.51 27.26 -6.27
CA GLU A 431 -1.71 26.58 -7.29
C GLU A 431 -2.25 25.17 -7.55
N LEU A 432 -2.50 24.86 -8.83
CA LEU A 432 -2.71 23.52 -9.35
C LEU A 432 -1.40 23.05 -9.97
N ILE A 433 -0.78 22.02 -9.39
CA ILE A 433 0.53 21.50 -9.81
C ILE A 433 0.31 20.32 -10.75
N GLU A 434 0.67 20.47 -12.02
CA GLU A 434 0.59 19.44 -13.05
C GLU A 434 1.90 18.64 -13.09
N ILE A 435 1.84 17.31 -12.95
CA ILE A 435 3.01 16.42 -12.97
C ILE A 435 2.85 15.35 -14.04
N SER A 436 3.77 15.34 -15.02
CA SER A 436 3.86 14.29 -16.05
C SER A 436 5.15 13.47 -15.86
N PRO A 437 5.06 12.17 -15.50
CA PRO A 437 6.21 11.27 -15.45
C PRO A 437 6.86 11.09 -16.83
N GLN A 438 8.19 11.12 -16.90
CA GLN A 438 8.95 10.94 -18.16
C GLN A 438 10.05 9.88 -18.01
N ALA A 439 10.54 9.36 -19.14
CA ALA A 439 11.56 8.31 -19.16
C ALA A 439 12.93 8.71 -18.56
N TYR A 440 13.19 10.02 -18.44
CA TYR A 440 14.44 10.59 -17.91
C TYR A 440 14.20 11.70 -16.88
N GLY A 441 13.08 11.66 -16.15
CA GLY A 441 12.75 12.65 -15.13
C GLY A 441 11.25 12.86 -14.99
N VAL A 442 10.86 14.08 -14.61
CA VAL A 442 9.47 14.50 -14.41
C VAL A 442 9.31 15.92 -14.96
N LYS A 443 8.27 16.16 -15.76
CA LYS A 443 7.82 17.52 -16.06
C LYS A 443 6.91 18.00 -14.92
N THR A 444 7.05 19.24 -14.51
CA THR A 444 6.12 19.88 -13.59
C THR A 444 5.79 21.27 -14.11
N ASP A 445 4.51 21.54 -14.31
CA ASP A 445 3.96 22.88 -14.58
C ASP A 445 3.10 23.31 -13.39
N ILE A 446 2.89 24.62 -13.22
CA ILE A 446 2.11 25.18 -12.11
C ILE A 446 1.14 26.21 -12.67
N HIS A 447 -0.15 25.95 -12.46
CA HIS A 447 -1.25 26.82 -12.89
C HIS A 447 -1.78 27.59 -11.69
N LYS A 448 -1.79 28.92 -11.79
CA LYS A 448 -2.33 29.80 -10.73
C LYS A 448 -3.76 30.20 -11.08
N PHE A 449 -4.70 29.92 -10.17
CA PHE A 449 -6.13 30.17 -10.38
C PHE A 449 -6.78 30.97 -9.26
N TRP A 450 -6.12 31.13 -8.11
CA TRP A 450 -6.67 31.80 -6.93
C TRP A 450 -5.59 32.59 -6.20
N ASP A 451 -5.89 33.83 -5.81
CA ASP A 451 -5.08 34.63 -4.90
C ASP A 451 -5.77 34.69 -3.53
N PRO A 452 -5.28 33.94 -2.54
CA PRO A 452 -5.92 33.87 -1.23
C PRO A 452 -5.67 35.13 -0.39
N GLU A 453 -4.59 35.88 -0.64
CA GLU A 453 -4.36 37.16 0.03
C GLU A 453 -5.33 38.23 -0.47
N GLN A 454 -5.51 38.33 -1.79
CA GLN A 454 -6.45 39.25 -2.40
C GLN A 454 -7.89 38.93 -1.96
N LYS A 455 -8.28 37.65 -2.03
CA LYS A 455 -9.63 37.20 -1.60
C LYS A 455 -9.90 37.48 -0.12
N ARG A 456 -8.95 37.21 0.78
CA ARG A 456 -9.06 37.58 2.21
C ARG A 456 -9.21 39.10 2.41
N LYS A 457 -8.36 39.91 1.76
CA LYS A 457 -8.44 41.39 1.83
C LYS A 457 -9.80 41.90 1.35
N SER A 458 -10.29 41.43 0.20
CA SER A 458 -11.60 41.85 -0.34
C SER A 458 -12.78 41.41 0.53
N ARG A 459 -12.74 40.20 1.12
CA ARG A 459 -13.72 39.73 2.13
C ARG A 459 -13.75 40.66 3.33
N ASP A 460 -12.59 40.97 3.89
CA ASP A 460 -12.48 41.75 5.13
C ASP A 460 -12.91 43.21 4.88
N GLU A 461 -12.51 43.82 3.74
CA GLU A 461 -13.03 45.12 3.31
C GLU A 461 -14.56 45.14 3.10
N ALA A 462 -15.15 44.05 2.58
CA ALA A 462 -16.60 43.94 2.40
C ALA A 462 -17.31 43.88 3.76
N TYR A 463 -16.77 43.10 4.72
CA TYR A 463 -17.26 43.04 6.09
C TYR A 463 -17.20 44.40 6.80
N PHE A 464 -16.06 45.11 6.73
CA PHE A 464 -15.92 46.43 7.34
C PHE A 464 -16.83 47.48 6.69
N ARG A 465 -17.00 47.48 5.35
CA ARG A 465 -17.96 48.35 4.65
C ARG A 465 -19.39 48.09 5.10
N GLY A 466 -19.82 46.83 5.11
CA GLY A 466 -21.18 46.46 5.58
C GLY A 466 -21.43 46.87 7.02
N ARG A 467 -20.43 46.71 7.90
CA ARG A 467 -20.52 47.15 9.30
C ARG A 467 -20.58 48.66 9.46
N MET A 468 -19.81 49.43 8.67
CA MET A 468 -19.87 50.90 8.70
C MET A 468 -21.21 51.45 8.21
N VAL A 469 -21.82 50.83 7.20
CA VAL A 469 -23.19 51.19 6.75
C VAL A 469 -24.22 50.87 7.83
N ALA A 470 -24.08 49.74 8.54
CA ALA A 470 -24.97 49.40 9.64
C ALA A 470 -24.87 50.40 10.82
N THR A 471 -23.67 50.86 11.19
CA THR A 471 -23.52 51.91 12.23
C THR A 471 -23.93 53.30 11.75
N ALA A 472 -23.72 53.64 10.48
CA ALA A 472 -24.20 54.90 9.92
C ALA A 472 -25.74 55.01 9.94
N HIS A 473 -26.45 53.88 10.01
CA HIS A 473 -27.90 53.82 10.22
C HIS A 473 -28.33 53.71 11.70
N SER A 474 -27.43 53.43 12.65
CA SER A 474 -27.75 53.52 14.10
C SER A 474 -27.57 54.92 14.67
N ASP A 475 -26.62 55.68 14.11
CA ASP A 475 -26.14 56.93 14.71
C ASP A 475 -26.89 58.17 14.17
N ALA A 476 -27.88 57.97 13.30
CA ALA A 476 -28.74 59.01 12.72
C ALA A 476 -30.07 59.12 13.49
N VAL A 477 -30.02 59.67 14.71
CA VAL A 477 -31.21 59.97 15.54
C VAL A 477 -31.09 61.39 16.10
N ASP A 478 -31.90 62.31 15.59
CA ASP A 478 -31.87 63.72 15.98
C ASP A 478 -32.46 64.00 17.37
N GLU A 479 -31.87 64.95 18.11
CA GLU A 479 -32.19 65.25 19.52
C GLU A 479 -33.63 65.79 19.77
N ASN A 480 -34.46 65.99 18.75
CA ASN A 480 -35.76 66.67 18.85
C ASN A 480 -37.01 65.76 18.73
N GLY A 481 -36.84 64.44 18.80
CA GLY A 481 -37.91 63.52 19.25
C GLY A 481 -39.20 63.48 18.41
N HIS A 482 -39.15 63.85 17.13
CA HIS A 482 -40.25 63.71 16.17
C HIS A 482 -39.82 62.75 15.06
N ALA A 483 -40.66 61.76 14.74
CA ALA A 483 -40.42 60.86 13.62
C ALA A 483 -40.84 61.54 12.29
N ASP A 484 -39.94 61.60 11.32
CA ASP A 484 -40.25 62.03 9.96
C ASP A 484 -40.89 60.87 9.18
N GLU A 485 -42.14 61.05 8.72
CA GLU A 485 -42.89 60.05 7.97
C GLU A 485 -42.48 59.95 6.47
N THR A 486 -41.18 59.91 6.19
CA THR A 486 -40.63 59.74 4.83
C THR A 486 -39.70 58.51 4.66
N LEU A 487 -39.81 57.53 5.56
CA LEU A 487 -39.19 56.21 5.40
C LEU A 487 -39.85 55.38 4.27
N PRO A 488 -39.08 54.72 3.38
CA PRO A 488 -39.59 53.63 2.59
C PRO A 488 -39.89 52.42 3.49
N ASP A 489 -41.14 51.94 3.44
CA ASP A 489 -41.67 50.88 4.30
C ASP A 489 -40.90 49.56 4.13
N LEU A 490 -40.06 49.22 5.12
CA LEU A 490 -39.27 47.99 5.17
C LEU A 490 -40.12 46.71 5.30
N HIS A 491 -41.41 46.81 5.60
CA HIS A 491 -42.36 45.69 5.51
C HIS A 491 -42.94 45.49 4.09
N LYS A 492 -42.46 46.23 3.07
CA LYS A 492 -42.85 46.07 1.66
C LYS A 492 -41.71 45.68 0.71
N LEU A 493 -40.61 45.13 1.22
CA LEU A 493 -39.83 44.18 0.43
C LEU A 493 -40.64 42.88 0.27
N PRO A 494 -40.69 42.27 -0.94
CA PRO A 494 -41.59 41.15 -1.19
C PRO A 494 -41.19 39.89 -0.43
N LEU A 495 -42.11 39.38 0.40
CA LEU A 495 -42.11 38.02 0.94
C LEU A 495 -42.33 37.00 -0.19
N HIS A 496 -41.32 36.82 -1.05
CA HIS A 496 -41.28 35.78 -2.09
C HIS A 496 -39.85 35.36 -2.45
N ALA A 497 -39.01 35.14 -1.44
CA ALA A 497 -37.73 34.44 -1.55
C ALA A 497 -37.51 33.36 -0.47
N LEU A 498 -38.50 33.16 0.42
CA LEU A 498 -38.45 32.22 1.55
C LEU A 498 -39.81 31.52 1.74
N GLU A 499 -40.38 30.93 0.69
CA GLU A 499 -41.36 29.83 0.80
C GLU A 499 -41.58 29.16 -0.57
N GLY A 500 -41.43 27.82 -0.62
CA GLY A 500 -41.58 27.00 -1.83
C GLY A 500 -40.32 26.98 -2.73
N GLN A 501 -39.68 25.84 -3.03
CA GLN A 501 -40.00 24.45 -2.71
C GLN A 501 -39.02 23.81 -1.72
N SER A 502 -39.58 23.10 -0.74
CA SER A 502 -38.88 22.13 0.10
C SER A 502 -38.61 20.84 -0.67
N ASN A 503 -37.53 20.81 -1.45
CA ASN A 503 -36.96 19.59 -2.04
C ASN A 503 -35.60 19.25 -1.42
N PHE A 504 -35.57 19.17 -0.09
CA PHE A 504 -34.56 18.34 0.58
C PHE A 504 -34.77 16.88 0.12
N PRO A 505 -33.73 16.17 -0.35
CA PRO A 505 -33.80 14.71 -0.34
C PRO A 505 -34.02 14.25 1.11
N PRO A 506 -34.92 13.30 1.37
CA PRO A 506 -35.28 12.94 2.74
C PRO A 506 -34.09 12.39 3.51
N LYS A 507 -33.95 12.80 4.78
CA LYS A 507 -32.96 12.22 5.71
C LYS A 507 -33.23 10.72 5.86
N GLY A 508 -32.45 9.88 5.17
CA GLY A 508 -32.75 8.46 5.08
C GLY A 508 -31.66 7.54 4.52
N ILE A 509 -30.39 7.99 4.46
CA ILE A 509 -29.26 7.14 4.07
C ILE A 509 -28.17 7.24 5.14
N THR A 510 -28.07 6.20 5.98
CA THR A 510 -26.89 5.90 6.80
C THR A 510 -25.76 5.35 5.91
N THR A 511 -24.54 5.25 6.46
CA THR A 511 -23.29 4.86 5.78
C THR A 511 -23.21 3.39 5.33
N GLN A 512 -24.30 2.84 4.78
CA GLN A 512 -24.44 1.44 4.32
C GLN A 512 -25.20 1.34 2.98
N GLN A 513 -24.77 2.10 1.95
CA GLN A 513 -25.23 1.87 0.57
C GLN A 513 -24.26 2.43 -0.49
N PHE A 514 -23.05 1.84 -0.56
CA PHE A 514 -22.07 2.11 -1.62
C PHE A 514 -21.50 0.83 -2.27
N THR A 515 -22.15 -0.33 -2.04
CA THR A 515 -21.68 -1.65 -2.47
C THR A 515 -22.81 -2.53 -3.00
N ASP A 516 -23.50 -2.11 -4.07
CA ASP A 516 -24.06 -3.06 -5.03
C ASP A 516 -24.53 -2.37 -6.34
N LEU A 517 -23.81 -2.62 -7.44
CA LEU A 517 -24.30 -2.46 -8.83
C LEU A 517 -23.29 -3.09 -9.81
N GLY A 518 -23.13 -4.42 -9.71
CA GLY A 518 -22.04 -5.11 -10.43
C GLY A 518 -22.30 -6.58 -10.82
N ARG A 519 -23.55 -7.07 -10.83
CA ARG A 519 -23.83 -8.47 -11.21
C ARG A 519 -25.21 -8.69 -11.86
N ARG A 520 -25.19 -8.80 -13.20
CA ARG A 520 -26.17 -9.42 -14.12
C ARG A 520 -25.43 -9.73 -15.42
N ASP A 521 -25.65 -10.82 -16.15
CA ASP A 521 -26.35 -12.08 -15.88
C ASP A 521 -25.68 -13.19 -16.71
N SER A 522 -25.72 -14.45 -16.27
CA SER A 522 -25.54 -15.63 -17.15
C SER A 522 -25.75 -16.95 -16.39
N HIS A 523 -26.99 -17.47 -16.38
CA HIS A 523 -27.27 -18.86 -16.03
C HIS A 523 -27.23 -19.74 -17.29
N ALA A 524 -26.50 -20.86 -17.24
CA ALA A 524 -26.63 -21.96 -18.19
C ALA A 524 -26.56 -23.31 -17.46
N SER A 525 -27.49 -24.19 -17.78
CA SER A 525 -27.82 -25.47 -17.15
C SER A 525 -26.81 -26.61 -17.34
N ALA A 526 -26.59 -27.43 -16.28
CA ALA A 526 -26.49 -28.91 -16.26
C ALA A 526 -25.98 -29.36 -14.86
N SER A 527 -26.60 -30.23 -14.05
CA SER A 527 -27.02 -31.64 -14.21
C SER A 527 -25.88 -32.59 -14.64
N SER A 528 -25.58 -33.75 -14.01
CA SER A 528 -26.00 -34.43 -12.77
C SER A 528 -25.20 -35.76 -12.68
N SER A 529 -25.44 -36.63 -11.67
CA SER A 529 -24.77 -37.94 -11.42
C SER A 529 -23.26 -37.87 -11.08
N SER A 530 -22.68 -38.50 -10.04
CA SER A 530 -22.87 -39.84 -9.39
C SER A 530 -22.26 -41.00 -10.20
N SER A 531 -21.59 -42.01 -9.62
CA SER A 531 -21.45 -42.44 -8.21
C SER A 531 -20.26 -43.41 -8.02
N THR A 532 -19.94 -43.81 -6.76
CA THR A 532 -19.44 -45.16 -6.31
C THR A 532 -18.12 -45.75 -6.88
N GLU A 533 -17.33 -46.57 -6.18
CA GLU A 533 -17.06 -46.79 -4.73
C GLU A 533 -15.87 -47.80 -4.57
N GLY A 534 -15.27 -47.88 -3.36
CA GLY A 534 -14.33 -48.95 -2.95
C GLY A 534 -12.88 -48.86 -3.49
N GLY A 535 -11.83 -49.33 -2.78
CA GLY A 535 -11.74 -49.80 -1.39
C GLY A 535 -10.95 -51.11 -1.22
N ASP A 536 -9.82 -51.10 -0.49
CA ASP A 536 -9.44 -52.08 0.56
C ASP A 536 -8.00 -51.85 1.13
N GLN A 537 -7.60 -52.66 2.13
CA GLN A 537 -6.57 -52.35 3.15
C GLN A 537 -5.34 -53.31 3.18
N TYR A 538 -4.59 -53.24 4.30
CA TYR A 538 -3.62 -54.18 4.92
C TYR A 538 -2.09 -53.96 4.70
N VAL A 539 -1.15 -54.28 5.64
CA VAL A 539 -1.01 -53.99 7.10
C VAL A 539 0.31 -54.57 7.70
N THR A 540 1.06 -53.81 8.53
CA THR A 540 2.18 -54.23 9.46
C THR A 540 3.51 -54.80 8.84
N LYS A 541 4.69 -55.00 9.52
CA LYS A 541 5.11 -54.96 10.97
C LYS A 541 6.67 -54.81 11.21
N GLN A 542 7.08 -53.94 12.16
CA GLN A 542 8.09 -54.04 13.27
C GLN A 542 9.52 -54.70 13.24
N ASN A 543 10.47 -54.01 13.94
CA ASN A 543 11.48 -54.49 14.96
C ASN A 543 12.95 -54.93 14.58
N PRO A 544 13.96 -55.08 15.52
CA PRO A 544 14.92 -54.00 15.91
C PRO A 544 16.41 -54.46 16.26
N GLY A 545 17.19 -53.64 17.00
CA GLY A 545 18.46 -53.95 17.73
C GLY A 545 19.69 -53.08 17.34
N GLU A 546 20.76 -52.72 18.11
CA GLU A 546 21.30 -52.90 19.50
C GLU A 546 22.87 -52.98 19.36
N ASP A 547 23.82 -52.51 20.20
CA ASP A 547 23.91 -51.68 21.43
C ASP A 547 25.41 -51.24 21.69
N ALA A 548 25.72 -50.47 22.77
CA ALA A 548 27.00 -50.36 23.54
C ALA A 548 28.17 -49.44 23.04
N THR A 549 29.00 -48.77 23.88
CA THR A 549 29.08 -48.56 25.36
C THR A 549 29.99 -47.36 25.77
N THR A 550 29.95 -46.95 27.06
CA THR A 550 31.04 -46.27 27.86
C THR A 550 31.22 -44.74 27.66
N LYS A 551 31.46 -43.85 28.66
CA LYS A 551 31.41 -43.85 30.16
C LYS A 551 31.57 -42.42 30.75
N MET A 552 31.10 -42.18 31.99
CA MET A 552 31.63 -41.30 33.10
C MET A 552 31.97 -39.81 32.82
N THR A 553 31.75 -38.79 33.67
CA THR A 553 31.12 -38.54 35.00
C THR A 553 31.28 -37.01 35.23
N ASP A 554 30.43 -36.20 35.86
CA ASP A 554 29.14 -36.29 36.57
C ASP A 554 28.45 -34.88 36.44
N ALA A 555 27.30 -34.49 37.00
CA ALA A 555 26.51 -34.97 38.14
C ALA A 555 24.97 -34.73 37.94
N THR A 556 24.21 -34.54 39.03
CA THR A 556 22.74 -34.70 39.04
C THR A 556 21.92 -33.41 39.09
N GLU A 557 21.04 -33.24 38.10
CA GLU A 557 19.68 -32.69 38.30
C GLU A 557 18.64 -33.78 37.96
N ILE A 558 17.43 -33.65 38.49
CA ILE A 558 16.42 -34.74 38.50
C ILE A 558 15.45 -34.58 37.33
N THR A 559 15.53 -35.48 36.35
CA THR A 559 14.48 -35.69 35.35
C THR A 559 13.56 -36.86 35.73
N PRO A 560 12.25 -36.65 35.89
CA PRO A 560 11.29 -37.75 36.06
C PRO A 560 11.18 -38.58 34.77
N SER A 561 11.22 -39.91 34.91
CA SER A 561 11.06 -40.84 33.77
C SER A 561 9.60 -40.91 33.29
N ALA A 562 9.41 -40.87 31.97
CA ALA A 562 8.10 -41.05 31.33
C ALA A 562 7.64 -42.53 31.34
N SER A 563 7.19 -43.03 32.50
CA SER A 563 6.69 -44.41 32.64
C SER A 563 5.63 -44.61 33.73
N SER A 564 4.64 -43.72 33.83
CA SER A 564 3.38 -43.97 34.57
C SER A 564 2.25 -43.03 34.14
N ILE A 565 1.52 -43.41 33.09
CA ILE A 565 0.34 -42.64 32.62
C ILE A 565 -0.80 -42.80 33.63
N LYS A 566 -0.89 -41.86 34.57
CA LYS A 566 -2.16 -41.50 35.20
C LYS A 566 -2.85 -40.49 34.30
N ARG A 567 -4.16 -40.66 34.06
CA ARG A 567 -4.98 -39.60 33.46
C ARG A 567 -4.83 -38.34 34.31
N PHE A 568 -4.54 -37.20 33.70
CA PHE A 568 -4.68 -35.92 34.37
C PHE A 568 -6.13 -35.81 34.86
N HIS A 569 -6.31 -35.50 36.14
CA HIS A 569 -7.62 -35.31 36.73
C HIS A 569 -7.77 -33.80 36.93
N GLU A 570 -8.67 -33.17 36.18
CA GLU A 570 -8.93 -31.73 36.34
C GLU A 570 -9.41 -31.47 37.77
N ILE A 571 -8.63 -30.69 38.51
CA ILE A 571 -9.03 -30.18 39.82
C ILE A 571 -10.00 -29.02 39.63
N SER A 572 -10.94 -28.84 40.54
CA SER A 572 -11.87 -27.70 40.46
C SER A 572 -11.16 -26.38 40.72
N LEU A 573 -11.74 -25.26 40.28
CA LEU A 573 -11.20 -23.91 40.56
C LEU A 573 -10.97 -23.69 42.06
N GLU A 574 -11.93 -24.11 42.89
CA GLU A 574 -11.79 -24.09 44.35
C GLU A 574 -10.63 -24.93 44.91
N GLN A 575 -10.09 -25.89 44.16
CA GLN A 575 -8.92 -26.68 44.55
C GLN A 575 -7.64 -26.04 44.02
N TYR A 576 -7.66 -25.51 42.79
CA TYR A 576 -6.55 -24.75 42.20
C TYR A 576 -6.21 -23.50 43.02
N ASP A 577 -7.21 -22.73 43.46
CA ASP A 577 -7.03 -21.53 44.30
C ASP A 577 -6.52 -21.84 45.72
N LYS A 578 -6.50 -23.12 46.12
CA LYS A 578 -5.95 -23.58 47.41
C LYS A 578 -4.52 -24.14 47.31
N LEU A 579 -3.97 -24.26 46.10
CA LEU A 579 -2.56 -24.61 45.87
C LEU A 579 -1.65 -23.39 46.15
N SER A 580 -0.40 -23.62 46.55
CA SER A 580 0.60 -22.56 46.59
C SER A 580 1.10 -22.21 45.17
N LYS A 581 1.64 -21.00 44.98
CA LYS A 581 2.15 -20.54 43.67
C LYS A 581 3.07 -21.55 42.94
N PRO A 582 4.11 -22.13 43.56
CA PRO A 582 4.95 -23.12 42.87
C PRO A 582 4.21 -24.42 42.53
N GLU A 583 3.14 -24.78 43.26
CA GLU A 583 2.30 -25.93 42.93
C GLU A 583 1.32 -25.60 41.78
N GLN A 584 0.80 -24.38 41.72
CA GLN A 584 0.04 -23.86 40.57
C GLN A 584 0.91 -23.83 39.32
N GLU A 585 2.14 -23.31 39.42
CA GLU A 585 3.13 -23.30 38.33
C GLU A 585 3.50 -24.71 37.86
N ALA A 586 3.67 -25.67 38.78
CA ALA A 586 3.94 -27.07 38.43
C ALA A 586 2.73 -27.77 37.79
N TYR A 587 1.51 -27.48 38.25
CA TYR A 587 0.27 -27.98 37.64
C TYR A 587 0.08 -27.41 36.23
N ASP A 588 0.28 -26.10 36.05
CA ASP A 588 0.21 -25.42 34.76
C ASP A 588 1.26 -25.94 33.78
N GLN A 589 2.51 -26.18 34.22
CA GLN A 589 3.54 -26.79 33.39
C GLN A 589 3.17 -28.23 32.99
N GLY A 590 2.66 -29.04 33.93
CA GLY A 590 2.19 -30.40 33.63
C GLY A 590 1.03 -30.43 32.65
N LYS A 591 0.05 -29.52 32.80
CA LYS A 591 -1.08 -29.35 31.89
C LYS A 591 -0.61 -28.87 30.50
N ALA A 592 0.32 -27.91 30.43
CA ALA A 592 0.87 -27.43 29.16
C ALA A 592 1.71 -28.49 28.43
N ILE A 593 2.40 -29.40 29.15
CA ILE A 593 3.07 -30.56 28.54
C ILE A 593 2.03 -31.54 27.97
N PHE A 594 0.97 -31.86 28.72
CA PHE A 594 -0.09 -32.76 28.26
C PHE A 594 -0.85 -32.18 27.05
N GLU A 595 -1.26 -30.91 27.11
CA GLU A 595 -1.88 -30.20 25.96
C GLU A 595 -0.95 -30.20 24.74
N ARG A 596 0.36 -30.03 24.95
CA ARG A 596 1.34 -30.10 23.87
C ARG A 596 1.47 -31.51 23.28
N GLU A 597 1.49 -32.56 24.08
CA GLU A 597 1.48 -33.94 23.58
C GLU A 597 0.21 -34.25 22.79
N GLU A 598 -0.96 -33.77 23.22
CA GLU A 598 -2.21 -33.89 22.46
C GLU A 598 -2.16 -33.11 21.13
N GLN A 599 -1.64 -31.88 21.10
CA GLN A 599 -1.50 -31.12 19.84
C GLN A 599 -0.40 -31.67 18.92
N ASP A 600 0.72 -32.16 19.46
CA ASP A 600 1.80 -32.82 18.70
C ASP A 600 1.35 -34.19 18.14
N SER A 601 0.23 -34.76 18.62
CA SER A 601 -0.39 -35.97 18.08
C SER A 601 -1.31 -35.75 16.86
N LEU A 602 -1.68 -34.50 16.55
CA LEU A 602 -2.54 -34.17 15.42
C LEU A 602 -1.81 -34.38 14.07
N PRO A 603 -2.53 -34.73 12.99
CA PRO A 603 -1.93 -34.86 11.65
C PRO A 603 -1.50 -33.51 11.04
N TYR A 604 -1.80 -32.40 11.70
CA TYR A 604 -1.46 -31.04 11.29
C TYR A 604 -0.95 -30.22 12.47
N ARG A 605 -0.13 -29.21 12.20
CA ARG A 605 0.19 -28.11 13.12
C ARG A 605 -0.69 -26.90 12.78
N TRP A 606 -0.92 -26.02 13.73
CA TRP A 606 -1.69 -24.80 13.47
C TRP A 606 -1.25 -23.63 14.34
N ALA A 607 -1.54 -22.42 13.85
CA ALA A 607 -1.38 -21.15 14.53
C ALA A 607 -2.58 -20.26 14.21
N GLN A 608 -2.80 -19.19 14.96
CA GLN A 608 -3.89 -18.25 14.71
C GLN A 608 -3.56 -16.84 15.16
N THR A 609 -4.25 -15.88 14.53
CA THR A 609 -4.35 -14.48 14.97
C THR A 609 -5.79 -14.21 15.42
N LEU A 610 -6.14 -12.96 15.72
CA LEU A 610 -7.54 -12.57 15.89
C LEU A 610 -8.34 -12.71 14.58
N GLU A 611 -7.70 -12.45 13.44
CA GLU A 611 -8.35 -12.38 12.13
C GLU A 611 -8.39 -13.73 11.37
N SER A 612 -7.40 -14.61 11.58
CA SER A 612 -7.19 -15.80 10.75
C SER A 612 -6.63 -17.01 11.52
N VAL A 613 -6.70 -18.18 10.90
CA VAL A 613 -6.07 -19.44 11.35
C VAL A 613 -5.21 -19.98 10.21
N THR A 614 -3.97 -20.37 10.50
CA THR A 614 -3.10 -21.05 9.53
C THR A 614 -2.86 -22.47 10.01
N LEU A 615 -3.04 -23.45 9.12
CA LEU A 615 -2.87 -24.88 9.37
C LEU A 615 -1.85 -25.45 8.38
N THR A 616 -0.88 -26.19 8.89
CA THR A 616 0.29 -26.70 8.17
C THR A 616 0.37 -28.22 8.36
N MET A 617 0.19 -28.98 7.29
CA MET A 617 0.16 -30.45 7.30
C MET A 617 1.25 -31.04 6.38
N PRO A 618 2.15 -31.92 6.87
CA PRO A 618 3.08 -32.63 6.00
C PRO A 618 2.34 -33.62 5.10
N LEU A 619 2.70 -33.67 3.82
CA LEU A 619 2.10 -34.57 2.83
C LEU A 619 2.97 -35.83 2.63
N PRO A 620 2.36 -36.98 2.32
CA PRO A 620 3.09 -38.15 1.85
C PRO A 620 3.93 -37.88 0.59
N ASP A 621 5.03 -38.63 0.46
CA ASP A 621 6.05 -38.47 -0.58
C ASP A 621 5.49 -38.31 -2.00
N LYS A 622 6.06 -37.35 -2.74
CA LYS A 622 5.82 -37.06 -4.18
C LYS A 622 4.42 -36.53 -4.54
N ILE A 623 3.51 -36.33 -3.58
CA ILE A 623 2.23 -35.65 -3.83
C ILE A 623 2.47 -34.17 -4.19
N ARG A 624 1.71 -33.65 -5.16
CA ARG A 624 1.72 -32.22 -5.55
C ARG A 624 0.32 -31.63 -5.45
N ALA A 625 0.20 -30.31 -5.39
CA ALA A 625 -1.09 -29.60 -5.27
C ALA A 625 -2.18 -30.08 -6.26
N ARG A 626 -1.83 -30.39 -7.52
CA ARG A 626 -2.77 -30.89 -8.53
C ARG A 626 -3.45 -32.22 -8.13
N ASP A 627 -2.76 -33.04 -7.34
CA ASP A 627 -3.13 -34.41 -6.96
C ASP A 627 -3.97 -34.44 -5.67
N LEU A 628 -4.02 -33.33 -4.92
CA LEU A 628 -4.90 -33.10 -3.76
C LEU A 628 -6.29 -32.59 -4.17
N ASP A 629 -7.29 -32.87 -3.35
CA ASP A 629 -8.61 -32.26 -3.35
C ASP A 629 -8.80 -31.56 -1.99
N VAL A 630 -8.68 -30.23 -1.97
CA VAL A 630 -8.81 -29.39 -0.77
C VAL A 630 -10.08 -28.57 -0.91
N VAL A 631 -11.03 -28.81 -0.02
CA VAL A 631 -12.35 -28.18 -0.02
C VAL A 631 -12.49 -27.36 1.26
N LEU A 632 -12.41 -26.04 1.10
CA LEU A 632 -12.71 -25.06 2.14
C LEU A 632 -14.17 -24.65 1.99
N LYS A 633 -14.97 -24.77 3.05
CA LYS A 633 -16.33 -24.22 3.12
C LYS A 633 -16.55 -23.55 4.46
N ARG A 634 -17.57 -22.70 4.53
CA ARG A 634 -17.92 -21.80 5.62
C ARG A 634 -17.88 -22.45 7.01
N SER A 635 -18.21 -23.75 7.13
CA SER A 635 -18.20 -24.51 8.39
C SER A 635 -17.53 -25.89 8.33
N THR A 636 -16.90 -26.28 7.22
CA THR A 636 -16.30 -27.62 7.04
C THR A 636 -14.98 -27.54 6.29
N PHE A 637 -13.97 -28.27 6.74
CA PHE A 637 -12.66 -28.33 6.08
C PHE A 637 -12.31 -29.78 5.72
N LYS A 638 -11.97 -30.00 4.45
CA LYS A 638 -11.60 -31.31 3.91
C LYS A 638 -10.31 -31.24 3.10
N VAL A 639 -9.44 -32.23 3.32
CA VAL A 639 -8.27 -32.54 2.50
C VAL A 639 -8.32 -34.03 2.14
N ALA A 640 -8.38 -34.33 0.84
CA ALA A 640 -8.26 -35.69 0.33
C ALA A 640 -7.22 -35.76 -0.80
N ILE A 641 -6.79 -36.98 -1.12
CA ILE A 641 -6.01 -37.24 -2.34
C ILE A 641 -7.01 -37.67 -3.41
N LYS A 642 -6.96 -37.09 -4.63
CA LYS A 642 -7.99 -37.25 -5.68
C LYS A 642 -8.27 -38.69 -6.14
N LYS A 643 -7.42 -39.65 -5.76
CA LYS A 643 -7.59 -41.11 -5.96
C LYS A 643 -7.01 -41.91 -4.78
N GLY A 644 -7.08 -41.39 -3.56
CA GLY A 644 -6.45 -41.98 -2.38
C GLY A 644 -7.20 -41.70 -1.10
N ALA A 645 -6.49 -41.74 0.03
CA ALA A 645 -7.10 -41.50 1.34
C ALA A 645 -7.63 -40.06 1.49
N ILE A 646 -8.70 -39.94 2.28
CA ILE A 646 -9.02 -38.69 2.96
C ILE A 646 -7.96 -38.50 4.04
N LEU A 647 -7.27 -37.36 4.04
CA LEU A 647 -6.30 -37.00 5.07
C LEU A 647 -6.99 -36.30 6.24
N LEU A 648 -8.06 -35.55 5.96
CA LEU A 648 -8.82 -34.75 6.92
C LEU A 648 -10.22 -34.43 6.36
N ASP A 649 -11.27 -34.50 7.18
CA ASP A 649 -12.66 -34.17 6.81
C ASP A 649 -13.49 -33.99 8.09
N ASP A 650 -13.60 -32.75 8.59
CA ASP A 650 -14.29 -32.42 9.85
C ASP A 650 -14.90 -31.00 9.82
N GLU A 651 -15.80 -30.70 10.77
CA GLU A 651 -16.38 -29.38 10.97
C GLU A 651 -15.38 -28.41 11.60
N LEU A 652 -15.34 -27.18 11.09
CA LEU A 652 -14.57 -26.07 11.66
C LEU A 652 -15.21 -25.58 12.96
N PHE A 653 -14.40 -25.11 13.91
CA PHE A 653 -14.90 -24.57 15.20
C PHE A 653 -15.97 -23.48 15.02
N ASN A 654 -15.69 -22.51 14.16
CA ASN A 654 -16.59 -21.41 13.83
C ASN A 654 -16.45 -21.06 12.33
N LEU A 655 -17.21 -20.08 11.87
CA LEU A 655 -17.36 -19.78 10.46
C LEU A 655 -16.11 -19.09 9.86
N ILE A 656 -15.74 -19.51 8.66
CA ILE A 656 -14.72 -18.87 7.81
C ILE A 656 -15.38 -18.09 6.67
N LYS A 657 -14.63 -17.19 6.04
CA LYS A 657 -14.98 -16.65 4.72
C LYS A 657 -14.40 -17.56 3.63
N GLU A 658 -15.23 -18.08 2.74
CA GLU A 658 -14.76 -19.01 1.69
C GLU A 658 -13.83 -18.31 0.68
N ASP A 659 -14.22 -17.15 0.16
CA ASP A 659 -13.47 -16.44 -0.90
C ASP A 659 -12.10 -15.88 -0.44
N ASP A 660 -11.97 -15.52 0.85
CA ASP A 660 -10.73 -14.99 1.43
C ASP A 660 -9.81 -16.11 1.98
N SER A 661 -10.28 -17.36 2.06
CA SER A 661 -9.52 -18.50 2.56
C SER A 661 -8.79 -19.22 1.42
N THR A 662 -7.51 -19.57 1.63
CA THR A 662 -6.62 -20.08 0.58
C THR A 662 -5.81 -21.29 1.04
N TRP A 663 -5.19 -22.00 0.09
CA TRP A 663 -4.23 -23.05 0.39
C TRP A 663 -3.12 -23.10 -0.66
N SER A 664 -1.95 -23.59 -0.27
CA SER A 664 -0.81 -23.81 -1.16
C SER A 664 0.01 -25.02 -0.73
N VAL A 665 0.86 -25.54 -1.61
CA VAL A 665 1.78 -26.66 -1.29
C VAL A 665 3.20 -26.27 -1.66
N SER A 666 4.09 -26.26 -0.66
CA SER A 666 5.51 -25.97 -0.79
C SER A 666 6.32 -27.09 -0.15
N ASP A 667 7.37 -27.57 -0.82
CA ASP A 667 8.37 -28.52 -0.29
C ASP A 667 7.81 -29.78 0.42
N GLY A 668 6.64 -30.27 -0.01
CA GLY A 668 5.98 -31.46 0.55
C GLY A 668 5.05 -31.16 1.73
N ILE A 669 4.75 -29.88 2.01
CA ILE A 669 3.88 -29.41 3.08
C ILE A 669 2.66 -28.71 2.44
N LEU A 670 1.47 -28.97 2.97
CA LEU A 670 0.23 -28.26 2.67
C LEU A 670 0.03 -27.17 3.72
N ASP A 671 0.00 -25.91 3.29
CA ASP A 671 -0.37 -24.76 4.10
C ASP A 671 -1.76 -24.29 3.71
N VAL A 672 -2.63 -24.13 4.70
CA VAL A 672 -4.03 -23.69 4.56
C VAL A 672 -4.24 -22.46 5.43
N HIS A 673 -4.72 -21.38 4.83
CA HIS A 673 -5.03 -20.12 5.49
C HIS A 673 -6.55 -19.91 5.50
N LEU A 674 -7.12 -19.80 6.71
CA LEU A 674 -8.54 -19.65 6.96
C LEU A 674 -8.80 -18.26 7.53
N GLU A 675 -9.48 -17.42 6.76
CA GLU A 675 -9.93 -16.10 7.20
C GLU A 675 -11.19 -16.25 8.05
N LYS A 676 -11.17 -15.77 9.30
CA LYS A 676 -12.31 -15.91 10.22
C LYS A 676 -13.43 -14.97 9.79
N ALA A 677 -14.68 -15.47 9.76
CA ALA A 677 -15.84 -14.63 9.51
C ALA A 677 -16.15 -13.65 10.67
N GLN A 678 -15.63 -13.95 11.87
CA GLN A 678 -15.66 -13.08 13.06
C GLN A 678 -14.22 -12.87 13.54
N LYS A 679 -13.68 -11.66 13.34
CA LYS A 679 -12.26 -11.30 13.56
C LYS A 679 -11.87 -11.04 15.02
N ASP A 680 -12.72 -11.44 15.96
CA ASP A 680 -12.67 -11.06 17.38
C ASP A 680 -12.63 -12.29 18.33
N GLN A 681 -12.28 -13.46 17.81
CA GLN A 681 -12.38 -14.72 18.57
C GLN A 681 -11.14 -15.61 18.44
N TRP A 682 -10.52 -15.92 19.59
CA TRP A 682 -9.57 -17.03 19.71
C TRP A 682 -10.31 -18.37 19.63
N TRP A 683 -9.89 -19.23 18.72
CA TRP A 683 -10.46 -20.57 18.56
C TRP A 683 -9.72 -21.53 19.52
N PRO A 684 -10.41 -22.43 20.26
CA PRO A 684 -9.75 -23.42 21.11
C PRO A 684 -9.18 -24.61 20.31
N HIS A 685 -9.69 -24.82 19.09
CA HIS A 685 -9.19 -25.80 18.12
C HIS A 685 -9.58 -25.34 16.70
N VAL A 686 -8.94 -25.87 15.67
CA VAL A 686 -9.35 -25.64 14.27
C VAL A 686 -10.64 -26.40 13.94
N LEU A 687 -10.72 -27.65 14.42
CA LEU A 687 -11.74 -28.63 14.06
C LEU A 687 -12.43 -29.18 15.30
N LYS A 688 -13.73 -29.47 15.22
CA LYS A 688 -14.54 -29.83 16.40
C LYS A 688 -14.14 -31.16 17.05
N GLY A 689 -13.55 -32.08 16.29
CA GLY A 689 -13.00 -33.33 16.80
C GLY A 689 -11.62 -33.21 17.47
N ALA A 690 -10.96 -32.05 17.42
CA ALA A 690 -9.59 -31.88 17.91
C ALA A 690 -9.52 -31.41 19.39
N PRO A 691 -8.43 -31.75 20.13
CA PRO A 691 -8.23 -31.32 21.51
C PRO A 691 -8.23 -29.79 21.66
N LYS A 692 -8.78 -29.30 22.77
CA LYS A 692 -8.93 -27.87 23.05
C LYS A 692 -7.70 -27.30 23.74
N ILE A 693 -7.15 -26.22 23.19
CA ILE A 693 -6.15 -25.37 23.86
C ILE A 693 -6.86 -24.35 24.75
N ASP A 694 -6.28 -24.04 25.91
CA ASP A 694 -6.72 -22.95 26.78
C ASP A 694 -6.43 -21.57 26.14
N THR A 695 -7.48 -20.95 25.57
CA THR A 695 -7.36 -19.64 24.92
C THR A 695 -7.21 -18.47 25.88
N THR A 696 -7.34 -18.67 27.19
CA THR A 696 -7.22 -17.58 28.18
C THR A 696 -5.76 -17.13 28.39
N LYS A 697 -4.81 -18.01 28.07
CA LYS A 697 -3.36 -17.77 28.23
C LYS A 697 -2.68 -17.31 26.92
N ILE A 698 -3.42 -17.16 25.82
CA ILE A 698 -2.89 -16.69 24.54
C ILE A 698 -2.61 -15.18 24.60
N VAL A 699 -1.32 -14.84 24.59
CA VAL A 699 -0.82 -13.46 24.52
C VAL A 699 -0.78 -13.01 23.04
N PRO A 700 -1.53 -11.98 22.62
CA PRO A 700 -1.43 -11.44 21.25
C PRO A 700 -0.01 -10.93 20.96
N GLU A 701 0.50 -11.09 19.74
CA GLU A 701 1.87 -10.61 19.40
C GLU A 701 2.05 -9.10 19.64
N ASN A 702 0.99 -8.31 19.40
CA ASN A 702 0.95 -6.87 19.67
C ASN A 702 0.67 -6.54 21.16
N SER A 703 1.23 -7.31 22.11
CA SER A 703 1.01 -7.12 23.57
C SER A 703 1.78 -5.95 24.19
N LYS A 704 1.66 -4.80 23.55
CA LYS A 704 1.82 -3.50 24.18
C LYS A 704 0.52 -2.73 24.05
N LEU A 705 -0.27 -2.74 25.12
CA LEU A 705 -1.52 -1.97 25.25
C LEU A 705 -1.28 -0.43 25.28
N SER A 706 -0.03 0.02 25.15
CA SER A 706 0.41 1.39 24.92
C SER A 706 0.51 1.77 23.44
N ASP A 707 0.59 0.79 22.55
CA ASP A 707 0.96 0.96 21.14
C ASP A 707 -0.28 0.89 20.22
N LEU A 708 -1.45 0.59 20.80
CA LEU A 708 -2.78 0.75 20.19
C LEU A 708 -3.33 2.15 20.53
N ASP A 709 -4.15 2.70 19.63
CA ASP A 709 -4.89 3.94 19.89
C ASP A 709 -5.98 3.74 20.97
N ALA A 710 -6.54 4.85 21.47
CA ALA A 710 -7.47 4.83 22.60
C ALA A 710 -8.82 4.15 22.30
N GLU A 711 -9.27 4.14 21.05
CA GLU A 711 -10.55 3.56 20.65
C GLU A 711 -10.40 2.04 20.46
N THR A 712 -9.40 1.61 19.68
CA THR A 712 -9.03 0.19 19.55
C THR A 712 -8.69 -0.41 20.92
N ARG A 713 -7.98 0.33 21.79
CA ARG A 713 -7.68 -0.13 23.16
C ARG A 713 -8.96 -0.31 23.99
N ALA A 714 -9.88 0.64 23.99
CA ALA A 714 -11.15 0.51 24.72
C ALA A 714 -12.00 -0.65 24.19
N MET A 715 -11.96 -0.89 22.87
CA MET A 715 -12.62 -2.02 22.23
C MET A 715 -11.99 -3.36 22.66
N VAL A 716 -10.66 -3.47 22.70
CA VAL A 716 -9.93 -4.66 23.17
C VAL A 716 -10.14 -4.90 24.67
N GLU A 717 -10.10 -3.85 25.50
CA GLU A 717 -10.39 -3.96 26.95
C GLU A 717 -11.84 -4.42 27.20
N LYS A 718 -12.83 -3.89 26.46
CA LYS A 718 -14.22 -4.37 26.49
C LYS A 718 -14.31 -5.83 26.02
N MET A 719 -13.66 -6.20 24.92
CA MET A 719 -13.69 -7.56 24.39
C MET A 719 -13.09 -8.59 25.37
N MET A 720 -11.99 -8.25 26.03
CA MET A 720 -11.40 -9.07 27.10
C MET A 720 -12.29 -9.14 28.35
N PHE A 721 -13.10 -8.12 28.64
CA PHE A 721 -14.11 -8.17 29.70
C PHE A 721 -15.26 -9.09 29.31
N ASP A 722 -15.89 -8.87 28.15
CA ASP A 722 -17.05 -9.62 27.68
C ASP A 722 -16.77 -11.11 27.46
N ASN A 723 -15.58 -11.47 26.99
CA ASN A 723 -15.19 -12.88 26.85
C ASN A 723 -15.04 -13.58 28.22
N ARG A 724 -14.52 -12.87 29.23
CA ARG A 724 -14.44 -13.40 30.61
C ARG A 724 -15.82 -13.52 31.26
N GLN A 725 -16.71 -12.53 31.09
CA GLN A 725 -18.08 -12.63 31.59
C GLN A 725 -18.81 -13.84 30.99
N LYS A 726 -18.73 -14.04 29.67
CA LYS A 726 -19.34 -15.19 28.98
C LYS A 726 -18.82 -16.54 29.49
N GLN A 727 -17.52 -16.68 29.75
CA GLN A 727 -16.95 -17.92 30.29
C GLN A 727 -17.41 -18.20 31.73
N MET A 728 -17.70 -17.15 32.52
CA MET A 728 -18.27 -17.27 33.87
C MET A 728 -19.81 -17.38 33.89
N GLY A 729 -20.48 -17.39 32.72
CA GLY A 729 -21.95 -17.40 32.62
C GLY A 729 -22.61 -16.09 33.07
N LEU A 730 -21.84 -14.99 33.15
CA LEU A 730 -22.28 -13.68 33.63
C LEU A 730 -22.64 -12.74 32.46
N PRO A 731 -23.49 -11.70 32.69
CA PRO A 731 -23.92 -10.80 31.62
C PRO A 731 -22.76 -9.97 31.04
N THR A 732 -22.78 -9.75 29.73
CA THR A 732 -21.79 -8.88 29.03
C THR A 732 -21.98 -7.40 29.37
N SER A 733 -21.00 -6.56 29.04
CA SER A 733 -21.04 -5.10 29.16
C SER A 733 -22.31 -4.47 28.55
N ASP A 734 -22.80 -4.98 27.42
CA ASP A 734 -24.01 -4.46 26.79
C ASP A 734 -25.29 -5.02 27.43
N GLN A 735 -25.29 -6.27 27.91
CA GLN A 735 -26.39 -6.83 28.69
C GLN A 735 -26.52 -6.12 30.07
N GLN A 736 -25.40 -5.79 30.72
CA GLN A 736 -25.37 -4.99 31.95
C GLN A 736 -25.95 -3.59 31.73
N LYS A 737 -25.58 -2.92 30.62
CA LYS A 737 -26.19 -1.63 30.24
C LYS A 737 -27.69 -1.75 29.97
N GLN A 738 -28.14 -2.82 29.31
CA GLN A 738 -29.57 -3.06 29.09
C GLN A 738 -30.32 -3.30 30.41
N GLN A 739 -29.71 -4.01 31.36
CA GLN A 739 -30.25 -4.18 32.71
C GLN A 739 -30.33 -2.85 33.47
N GLU A 740 -29.27 -2.04 33.49
CA GLU A 740 -29.29 -0.69 34.09
C GLU A 740 -30.38 0.22 33.50
N VAL A 741 -30.53 0.23 32.18
CA VAL A 741 -31.56 1.03 31.49
C VAL A 741 -32.95 0.52 31.86
N LEU A 742 -33.14 -0.80 31.96
CA LEU A 742 -34.40 -1.40 32.38
C LEU A 742 -34.73 -1.11 33.86
N GLU A 743 -33.75 -1.07 34.76
CA GLU A 743 -33.96 -0.67 36.15
C GLU A 743 -34.30 0.82 36.27
N LYS A 744 -33.59 1.69 35.54
CA LYS A 744 -33.91 3.13 35.44
C LYS A 744 -35.32 3.36 34.87
N PHE A 745 -35.77 2.52 33.92
CA PHE A 745 -37.13 2.57 33.39
C PHE A 745 -38.19 2.07 34.39
N LYS A 746 -37.93 0.95 35.10
CA LYS A 746 -38.82 0.41 36.14
C LYS A 746 -39.01 1.35 37.33
N SER A 747 -37.94 2.05 37.73
CA SER A 747 -37.98 3.04 38.82
C SER A 747 -38.60 4.38 38.41
N ALA A 748 -38.66 4.69 37.11
CA ALA A 748 -39.41 5.83 36.58
C ALA A 748 -40.93 5.54 36.41
N HIS A 749 -41.32 4.28 36.26
CA HIS A 749 -42.71 3.86 35.99
C HIS A 749 -43.20 2.75 36.94
N PRO A 750 -43.39 3.06 38.24
CA PRO A 750 -43.80 2.09 39.25
C PRO A 750 -45.24 1.55 39.07
N GLU A 751 -46.08 2.22 38.27
CA GLU A 751 -47.45 1.80 37.95
C GLU A 751 -47.58 0.66 36.93
N MET A 752 -46.49 0.20 36.30
CA MET A 752 -46.52 -0.89 35.31
C MET A 752 -46.06 -2.24 35.90
N ASP A 753 -46.87 -3.29 35.68
CA ASP A 753 -46.48 -4.66 36.05
C ASP A 753 -45.58 -5.30 34.99
N PHE A 754 -44.34 -5.58 35.38
CA PHE A 754 -43.32 -6.25 34.55
C PHE A 754 -43.24 -7.77 34.77
N SER A 755 -44.15 -8.37 35.55
CA SER A 755 -44.16 -9.81 35.91
C SER A 755 -44.09 -10.78 34.73
N ASN A 756 -44.64 -10.39 33.58
CA ASN A 756 -44.73 -11.22 32.38
C ASN A 756 -43.63 -10.93 31.32
N VAL A 757 -42.65 -10.07 31.62
CA VAL A 757 -41.57 -9.75 30.66
C VAL A 757 -40.56 -10.89 30.59
N LYS A 758 -40.67 -11.71 29.54
CA LYS A 758 -39.66 -12.73 29.20
C LYS A 758 -38.39 -12.08 28.64
N THR A 759 -37.42 -11.80 29.51
CA THR A 759 -36.02 -11.58 29.11
C THR A 759 -35.36 -12.90 28.72
N THR A 760 -35.32 -13.22 27.43
CA THR A 760 -34.33 -14.16 26.88
C THR A 760 -32.97 -13.46 26.80
N PHE A 761 -31.95 -14.05 27.43
CA PHE A 761 -30.56 -13.60 27.44
C PHE A 761 -29.69 -14.42 26.48
#